data_AF-A0A0C9UUL4-F1
#
_entry.id   AF-A0A0C9UUL4-F1
#
_cell.length_a   1.000
_cell.length_b   1.000
_cell.length_c   1.000
_cell.angle_alpha   90.00
_cell.angle_beta   90.00
_cell.angle_gamma   90.00
#
_symmetry.space_group_name_H-M   'P 1'
#
loop_
_entity.id
_entity.type
_entity.pdbx_description
1 polymer ?
#
loop_
_entity_poly.entity_id
_entity_poly.type
_entity_poly.pdbx_seq_one_letter_code
_entity_poly.pdbx_strand_id
1 'polypeptide(L)'
;MLSHLTALKNIEITDATKTVIERMKVILIDATALIEAYRRQRPVARRLSLNNREKFSMCADKVNRCCNDLMMCLQIQQSGQLDVITRSVPNDPDDEAATLFLADNGSLENVKQHPELVENFAKQRHMSMDSKVMEQLNGNINDAIAQNQARIEQILQDNVGAAIVGGMKALAAEMNQAELEQKFICIQCSKEYRNSQNGPKSCSFHKAAYDSWSKSYGCCKSKNPCLFNYHRSRHHSDYPYGDFFKYAWGIMNYVDTHKTWTEVKDTNLETSNEPHAQVGEMLRWVSKGDRISEPTLFVKIGRIYYSDPYFFDTFTNKELESMGKLISLTGQTQIFRTSEDSNEFAMVEWILSGGSITGVRLTVKVATSEASFIQVCPFDPSTCSKAEDVLCISKGGFRSYTPESEYKLPENTRIGPEIIDKPVRPVRKDFKTRTPYEFPVIMKMTSDPPLTANPQSAGREGDHFEGELLVFNNHAAGSLNPITISAVTASFRLVGDKEYQPVGNLDLKWSTPLPITIAPKESWNFRFSTYVPRLKEDIEMDVQWWNRAFIVRHRPLRLKLTLEEIAGEECSLVTEYVFTPFPLEGKKEDVIAYFSFDDPERFERHAIRVKKGSNDNVVLNVESNDIDVKKLQKVVYNAIKTGETEIDLGIGREASGGLWEWKAWALVDLSCRRVYAIKILLQEGKTIKKKRFASLGYVAVPSYGDIIGKTRPIQYAKESVTLPELQPYDASENAIDDDFDEFVPEPPKPVVQASAPASSFVLPGELTERLTSIDQNLARIAAALELLVAKQMGP
;
A
#
# COMPACT_ATOMS: atom_id res chain seq x y z
N MET A 1 23.40 49.44 -2.56
CA MET A 1 22.84 50.81 -2.41
C MET A 1 23.03 51.41 -1.01
N LEU A 2 22.82 50.64 0.08
CA LEU A 2 23.01 51.15 1.46
C LEU A 2 24.46 51.55 1.83
N SER A 3 25.48 50.95 1.23
CA SER A 3 26.90 51.31 1.47
C SER A 3 27.33 52.65 0.84
N HIS A 4 26.60 53.15 -0.15
CA HIS A 4 26.95 54.38 -0.88
C HIS A 4 26.32 55.65 -0.26
N LEU A 5 25.30 55.50 0.60
CA LEU A 5 24.59 56.63 1.22
C LEU A 5 25.28 57.16 2.48
N THR A 6 26.01 56.32 3.21
CA THR A 6 26.89 56.76 4.31
C THR A 6 28.05 57.61 3.80
N ALA A 7 28.50 57.38 2.57
CA ALA A 7 29.56 58.18 1.93
C ALA A 7 29.09 59.60 1.58
N LEU A 8 27.81 59.80 1.23
CA LEU A 8 27.23 61.11 0.92
C LEU A 8 27.14 62.05 2.13
N LYS A 9 27.20 61.51 3.37
CA LYS A 9 27.13 62.30 4.60
C LYS A 9 28.37 63.17 4.84
N ASN A 10 29.49 62.84 4.21
CA ASN A 10 30.81 63.47 4.44
C ASN A 10 31.32 64.26 3.21
N ILE A 11 30.50 64.44 2.17
CA ILE A 11 30.93 65.13 0.94
C ILE A 11 30.70 66.64 1.10
N GLU A 12 31.78 67.41 1.02
CA GLU A 12 31.70 68.86 0.83
C GLU A 12 31.19 69.15 -0.58
N ILE A 13 30.02 69.80 -0.66
CA ILE A 13 29.42 70.18 -1.94
C ILE A 13 30.24 71.33 -2.52
N THR A 14 31.15 71.01 -3.45
CA THR A 14 31.92 72.00 -4.20
C THR A 14 31.02 72.85 -5.08
N ASP A 15 31.48 74.05 -5.44
CA ASP A 15 30.68 74.96 -6.28
C ASP A 15 30.43 74.40 -7.70
N ALA A 16 31.29 73.49 -8.17
CA ALA A 16 31.04 72.71 -9.39
C ALA A 16 29.82 71.79 -9.23
N THR A 17 29.73 71.04 -8.12
CA THR A 17 28.56 70.19 -7.82
C THR A 17 27.29 71.02 -7.62
N LYS A 18 27.37 72.20 -6.99
CA LYS A 18 26.22 73.13 -6.90
C LYS A 18 25.75 73.60 -8.27
N THR A 19 26.68 73.92 -9.17
CA THR A 19 26.35 74.36 -10.54
C THR A 19 25.67 73.25 -11.33
N VAL A 20 26.10 72.00 -11.17
CA VAL A 20 25.43 70.84 -11.78
C VAL A 20 24.05 70.58 -11.17
N ILE A 21 23.89 70.73 -9.85
CA ILE A 21 22.60 70.61 -9.17
C ILE A 21 21.62 71.70 -9.64
N GLU A 22 22.06 72.96 -9.78
CA GLU A 22 21.20 74.03 -10.31
C GLU A 22 20.85 73.81 -11.80
N ARG A 23 21.77 73.29 -12.62
CA ARG A 23 21.44 72.86 -13.99
C ARG A 23 20.43 71.71 -14.01
N MET A 24 20.59 70.73 -13.11
CA MET A 24 19.67 69.60 -12.99
C MET A 24 18.27 70.08 -12.60
N LYS A 25 18.19 71.02 -11.67
CA LYS A 25 16.94 71.67 -11.27
C LYS A 25 16.25 72.34 -12.46
N VAL A 26 16.97 73.14 -13.27
CA VAL A 26 16.39 73.76 -14.49
C VAL A 26 15.86 72.69 -15.45
N ILE A 27 16.63 71.63 -15.70
CA ILE A 27 16.21 70.54 -16.61
C ILE A 27 15.00 69.77 -16.07
N LEU A 28 14.92 69.55 -14.76
CA LEU A 28 13.77 68.89 -14.13
C LEU A 28 12.52 69.76 -14.15
N ILE A 29 12.68 71.09 -14.03
CA ILE A 29 11.59 72.06 -14.21
C ILE A 29 11.08 71.98 -15.65
N ASP A 30 11.96 72.06 -16.65
CA ASP A 30 11.61 71.91 -18.07
C ASP A 30 10.86 70.59 -18.32
N ALA A 31 11.35 69.48 -17.75
CA ALA A 31 10.73 68.17 -17.87
C ALA A 31 9.33 68.14 -17.25
N THR A 32 9.17 68.73 -16.07
CA THR A 32 7.89 68.74 -15.35
C THR A 32 6.89 69.63 -16.06
N ALA A 33 7.31 70.78 -16.59
CA ALA A 33 6.49 71.66 -17.41
C ALA A 33 6.02 70.97 -18.70
N LEU A 34 6.91 70.22 -19.35
CA LEU A 34 6.58 69.40 -20.52
C LEU A 34 5.57 68.29 -20.18
N ILE A 35 5.75 67.58 -19.05
CA ILE A 35 4.81 66.55 -18.59
C ILE A 35 3.45 67.15 -18.25
N GLU A 36 3.39 68.29 -17.57
CA GLU A 36 2.12 68.97 -17.26
C GLU A 36 1.41 69.47 -18.52
N ALA A 37 2.14 70.06 -19.47
CA ALA A 37 1.59 70.48 -20.76
C ALA A 37 1.04 69.27 -21.54
N TYR A 38 1.79 68.17 -21.59
CA TYR A 38 1.35 66.91 -22.20
C TYR A 38 0.11 66.34 -21.51
N ARG A 39 0.05 66.33 -20.16
CA ARG A 39 -1.11 65.86 -19.39
C ARG A 39 -2.38 66.70 -19.61
N ARG A 40 -2.26 67.94 -20.06
CA ARG A 40 -3.41 68.80 -20.39
C ARG A 40 -3.91 68.65 -21.83
N GLN A 41 -3.07 68.16 -22.76
CA GLN A 41 -3.53 67.79 -24.11
C GLN A 41 -4.48 66.59 -24.05
N ARG A 42 -5.40 66.44 -25.00
CA ARG A 42 -6.30 65.28 -25.08
C ARG A 42 -5.61 64.07 -25.73
N PRO A 43 -6.03 62.82 -25.41
CA PRO A 43 -5.37 61.60 -25.87
C PRO A 43 -5.11 61.54 -27.38
N VAL A 44 -6.07 61.95 -28.21
CA VAL A 44 -5.96 61.92 -29.68
C VAL A 44 -4.93 62.96 -30.19
N ALA A 45 -5.00 64.20 -29.69
CA ALA A 45 -4.06 65.27 -30.06
C ALA A 45 -2.62 64.96 -29.60
N ARG A 46 -2.45 64.31 -28.44
CA ARG A 46 -1.14 63.90 -27.91
C ARG A 46 -0.39 62.98 -28.86
N ARG A 47 -1.09 62.00 -29.44
CA ARG A 47 -0.52 60.93 -30.26
C ARG A 47 -0.23 61.39 -31.70
N LEU A 48 -1.09 62.23 -32.27
CA LEU A 48 -0.90 62.76 -33.62
C LEU A 48 0.15 63.88 -33.69
N SER A 49 0.43 64.58 -32.60
CA SER A 49 1.48 65.61 -32.54
C SER A 49 2.88 65.00 -32.41
N LEU A 50 3.49 64.62 -33.54
CA LEU A 50 4.82 63.96 -33.62
C LEU A 50 5.93 64.70 -32.85
N ASN A 51 5.86 66.03 -32.74
CA ASN A 51 6.83 66.85 -32.02
C ASN A 51 6.87 66.57 -30.50
N ASN A 52 5.86 65.91 -29.93
CA ASN A 52 5.85 65.55 -28.51
C ASN A 52 6.91 64.49 -28.19
N ARG A 53 7.04 63.48 -29.05
CA ARG A 53 8.03 62.40 -28.87
C ARG A 53 9.46 62.93 -28.95
N GLU A 54 9.75 63.78 -29.92
CA GLU A 54 11.06 64.43 -30.05
C GLU A 54 11.38 65.29 -28.82
N LYS A 55 10.41 66.04 -28.30
CA LYS A 55 10.58 66.84 -27.07
C LYS A 55 10.86 65.98 -25.84
N PHE A 56 10.17 64.86 -25.67
CA PHE A 56 10.45 63.93 -24.57
C PHE A 56 11.80 63.23 -24.74
N SER A 57 12.19 62.89 -25.96
CA SER A 57 13.53 62.33 -26.25
C SER A 57 14.63 63.33 -25.91
N MET A 58 14.52 64.58 -26.37
CA MET A 58 15.47 65.65 -26.04
C MET A 58 15.50 65.94 -24.54
N CYS A 59 14.36 65.88 -23.86
CA CYS A 59 14.28 66.04 -22.41
C CYS A 59 14.99 64.90 -21.68
N ALA A 60 14.75 63.65 -22.09
CA ALA A 60 15.43 62.48 -21.54
C ALA A 60 16.94 62.57 -21.76
N ASP A 61 17.38 63.03 -22.94
CA ASP A 61 18.80 63.24 -23.23
C ASP A 61 19.43 64.32 -22.33
N LYS A 62 18.73 65.43 -22.10
CA LYS A 62 19.18 66.48 -21.16
C LYS A 62 19.28 65.96 -19.72
N VAL A 63 18.28 65.21 -19.26
CA VAL A 63 18.29 64.59 -17.92
C VAL A 63 19.43 63.58 -17.80
N ASN A 64 19.61 62.71 -18.80
CA ASN A 64 20.69 61.72 -18.82
C ASN A 64 22.07 62.39 -18.81
N ARG A 65 22.27 63.46 -19.60
CA ARG A 65 23.52 64.24 -19.58
C ARG A 65 23.77 64.87 -18.22
N CYS A 66 22.76 65.48 -17.60
CA CYS A 66 22.92 66.11 -16.29
C CYS A 66 23.15 65.08 -15.17
N CYS A 67 22.51 63.91 -15.25
CA CYS A 67 22.79 62.79 -14.37
C CYS A 67 24.23 62.29 -14.58
N ASN A 68 24.71 62.17 -15.82
CA ASN A 68 26.09 61.80 -16.11
C ASN A 68 27.08 62.84 -15.57
N ASP A 69 26.80 64.14 -15.72
CA ASP A 69 27.64 65.22 -15.18
C ASP A 69 27.66 65.21 -13.65
N LEU A 70 26.50 65.02 -13.01
CA LEU A 70 26.40 64.90 -11.54
C LEU A 70 27.17 63.67 -11.05
N MET A 71 27.02 62.56 -11.75
CA MET A 71 27.73 61.32 -11.43
C MET A 71 29.23 61.46 -11.68
N MET A 72 29.68 62.18 -12.71
CA MET A 72 31.08 62.48 -12.94
C MET A 72 31.63 63.38 -11.84
N CYS A 73 30.89 64.42 -11.41
CA CYS A 73 31.28 65.24 -10.26
C CYS A 73 31.37 64.42 -8.97
N LEU A 74 30.43 63.50 -8.74
CA LEU A 74 30.44 62.60 -7.57
C LEU A 74 31.52 61.50 -7.66
N GLN A 75 31.83 61.00 -8.86
CA GLN A 75 32.92 60.04 -9.13
C GLN A 75 34.31 60.70 -9.05
N ILE A 76 34.48 61.95 -9.46
CA ILE A 76 35.75 62.67 -9.24
C ILE A 76 36.02 62.82 -7.72
N GLN A 77 34.97 62.89 -6.91
CA GLN A 77 35.05 62.93 -5.45
C GLN A 77 35.12 61.53 -4.78
N GLN A 78 34.93 60.43 -5.53
CA GLN A 78 34.93 59.05 -5.02
C GLN A 78 35.79 58.11 -5.89
N SER A 79 36.79 57.44 -5.34
CA SER A 79 37.62 56.43 -6.02
C SER A 79 36.90 55.09 -6.28
N GLY A 80 35.67 55.10 -6.80
CA GLY A 80 34.89 53.91 -7.13
C GLY A 80 33.98 54.10 -8.36
N GLN A 81 33.87 53.06 -9.19
CA GLN A 81 33.01 53.04 -10.39
C GLN A 81 31.53 52.97 -9.99
N LEU A 82 30.72 53.91 -10.50
CA LEU A 82 29.26 53.88 -10.40
C LEU A 82 28.69 53.58 -11.79
N ASP A 83 27.85 52.55 -11.91
CA ASP A 83 27.28 52.12 -13.19
C ASP A 83 26.26 53.13 -13.73
N VAL A 84 26.39 53.42 -15.03
CA VAL A 84 25.56 54.38 -15.77
C VAL A 84 24.21 53.73 -16.12
N ILE A 85 23.13 54.17 -15.47
CA ILE A 85 21.76 53.81 -15.89
C ILE A 85 21.38 54.72 -17.05
N THR A 86 21.82 54.39 -18.27
CA THR A 86 21.24 54.95 -19.49
C THR A 86 20.04 54.10 -19.87
N ARG A 87 18.83 54.66 -19.75
CA ARG A 87 17.61 54.02 -20.27
C ARG A 87 17.20 54.78 -21.52
N SER A 88 17.05 54.05 -22.63
CA SER A 88 16.42 54.58 -23.83
C SER A 88 14.94 54.85 -23.57
N VAL A 89 14.37 55.84 -24.25
CA VAL A 89 12.92 56.10 -24.19
C VAL A 89 12.20 54.89 -24.82
N PRO A 90 11.33 54.17 -24.08
CA PRO A 90 10.64 53.00 -24.60
C PRO A 90 9.68 53.38 -25.74
N ASN A 91 9.60 52.54 -26.77
CA ASN A 91 8.66 52.72 -27.88
C ASN A 91 7.24 52.36 -27.45
N ASP A 92 6.29 53.26 -27.72
CA ASP A 92 4.87 53.04 -27.51
C ASP A 92 4.21 52.60 -28.83
N PRO A 93 3.52 51.44 -28.87
CA PRO A 93 2.90 50.92 -30.09
C PRO A 93 1.82 51.84 -30.68
N ASP A 94 1.20 52.72 -29.87
CA ASP A 94 0.24 53.70 -30.38
C ASP A 94 0.92 54.92 -31.05
N ASP A 95 2.16 55.25 -30.66
CA ASP A 95 2.96 56.29 -31.32
C ASP A 95 3.50 55.80 -32.65
N GLU A 96 3.87 54.51 -32.75
CA GLU A 96 4.23 53.87 -34.02
C GLU A 96 3.03 53.82 -34.97
N ALA A 97 1.84 53.50 -34.46
CA ALA A 97 0.60 53.54 -35.24
C ALA A 97 0.22 54.94 -35.71
N ALA A 98 0.40 55.98 -34.89
CA ALA A 98 0.18 57.37 -35.29
C ALA A 98 1.17 57.80 -36.38
N THR A 99 2.44 57.38 -36.29
CA THR A 99 3.48 57.67 -37.28
C THR A 99 3.16 57.02 -38.63
N LEU A 100 2.72 55.75 -38.63
CA LEU A 100 2.28 55.04 -39.83
C LEU A 100 1.01 55.68 -40.43
N PHE A 101 0.04 56.03 -39.59
CA PHE A 101 -1.19 56.70 -40.03
C PHE A 101 -0.90 58.05 -40.70
N LEU A 102 0.05 58.83 -40.16
CA LEU A 102 0.45 60.11 -40.75
C LEU A 102 1.26 59.93 -42.05
N ALA A 103 2.05 58.87 -42.17
CA ALA A 103 2.76 58.52 -43.40
C ALA A 103 1.79 58.12 -44.52
N ASP A 104 0.76 57.33 -44.20
CA ASP A 104 -0.25 56.87 -45.15
C ASP A 104 -1.19 57.99 -45.61
N ASN A 105 -1.36 59.06 -44.80
CA ASN A 105 -2.30 60.14 -45.05
C ASN A 105 -1.63 61.50 -45.39
N GLY A 106 -0.36 61.51 -45.78
CA GLY A 106 0.28 62.69 -46.39
C GLY A 106 0.73 63.79 -45.41
N SER A 107 1.12 63.43 -44.19
CA SER A 107 1.64 64.28 -43.10
C SER A 107 0.63 64.94 -42.16
N LEU A 108 1.14 65.45 -41.03
CA LEU A 108 0.36 66.10 -39.96
C LEU A 108 -0.43 67.32 -40.44
N GLU A 109 0.09 68.08 -41.41
CA GLU A 109 -0.60 69.26 -41.94
C GLU A 109 -1.85 68.89 -42.76
N ASN A 110 -1.81 67.76 -43.48
CA ASN A 110 -2.98 67.26 -44.21
C ASN A 110 -4.09 66.78 -43.24
N VAL A 111 -3.69 66.10 -42.16
CA VAL A 111 -4.61 65.59 -41.13
C VAL A 111 -5.23 66.73 -40.30
N LYS A 112 -4.51 67.85 -40.07
CA LYS A 112 -5.09 69.04 -39.43
C LYS A 112 -6.19 69.71 -40.25
N GLN A 113 -6.10 69.65 -41.57
CA GLN A 113 -7.05 70.29 -42.49
C GLN A 113 -8.31 69.45 -42.74
N HIS A 114 -8.30 68.16 -42.37
CA HIS A 114 -9.40 67.21 -42.61
C HIS A 114 -9.85 66.54 -41.31
N PRO A 115 -10.83 67.12 -40.58
CA PRO A 115 -11.29 66.61 -39.28
C PRO A 115 -11.78 65.15 -39.31
N GLU A 116 -12.31 64.70 -40.45
CA GLU A 116 -12.78 63.32 -40.65
C GLU A 116 -11.66 62.27 -40.53
N LEU A 117 -10.42 62.60 -40.89
CA LEU A 117 -9.27 61.70 -40.73
C LEU A 117 -8.90 61.50 -39.26
N VAL A 118 -9.02 62.56 -38.46
CA VAL A 118 -8.78 62.52 -37.00
C VAL A 118 -9.84 61.67 -36.30
N GLU A 119 -11.09 61.75 -36.72
CA GLU A 119 -12.18 60.93 -36.17
C GLU A 119 -12.02 59.44 -36.52
N ASN A 120 -11.54 59.13 -37.74
CA ASN A 120 -11.26 57.75 -38.15
C ASN A 120 -10.12 57.13 -37.33
N PHE A 121 -9.05 57.88 -37.07
CA PHE A 121 -7.97 57.43 -36.18
C PHE A 121 -8.46 57.19 -34.75
N ALA A 122 -9.28 58.11 -34.21
CA ALA A 122 -9.86 57.98 -32.88
C ALA A 122 -10.76 56.74 -32.76
N LYS A 123 -11.59 56.44 -33.77
CA LYS A 123 -12.43 55.22 -33.81
C LYS A 123 -11.59 53.94 -33.88
N GLN A 124 -10.57 53.88 -34.73
CA GLN A 124 -9.70 52.70 -34.86
C GLN A 124 -8.95 52.36 -33.57
N ARG A 125 -8.62 53.37 -32.76
CA ARG A 125 -7.89 53.20 -31.48
C ARG A 125 -8.78 53.30 -30.26
N HIS A 126 -10.11 53.29 -30.44
CA HIS A 126 -11.11 53.38 -29.37
C HIS A 126 -10.94 54.61 -28.44
N MET A 127 -10.54 55.75 -29.00
CA MET A 127 -10.35 57.01 -28.27
C MET A 127 -11.55 57.96 -28.45
N SER A 128 -11.87 58.73 -27.41
CA SER A 128 -12.97 59.69 -27.44
C SER A 128 -12.59 60.98 -28.17
N MET A 129 -13.48 61.43 -29.06
CA MET A 129 -13.33 62.68 -29.81
C MET A 129 -14.21 63.77 -29.18
N ASP A 130 -13.61 64.92 -28.83
CA ASP A 130 -14.33 66.12 -28.38
C ASP A 130 -14.01 67.31 -29.29
N SER A 131 -14.84 68.36 -29.26
CA SER A 131 -14.69 69.54 -30.12
C SER A 131 -13.40 70.35 -29.85
N LYS A 132 -12.69 70.07 -28.75
CA LYS A 132 -11.44 70.74 -28.35
C LYS A 132 -10.18 70.02 -28.85
N VAL A 133 -10.30 68.79 -29.36
CA VAL A 133 -9.16 68.04 -29.91
C VAL A 133 -8.55 68.74 -31.13
N MET A 134 -9.37 69.28 -32.04
CA MET A 134 -8.89 70.01 -33.22
C MET A 134 -8.24 71.34 -32.85
N GLU A 135 -8.77 72.03 -31.84
CA GLU A 135 -8.19 73.27 -31.30
C GLU A 135 -6.80 73.01 -30.68
N GLN A 136 -6.64 71.90 -29.96
CA GLN A 136 -5.36 71.49 -29.36
C GLN A 136 -4.33 70.98 -30.36
N LEU A 137 -4.75 70.41 -31.49
CA LEU A 137 -3.87 70.06 -32.62
C LEU A 137 -3.31 71.29 -33.33
N ASN A 138 -4.07 72.39 -33.35
CA ASN A 138 -3.68 73.66 -33.95
C ASN A 138 -2.95 74.60 -32.96
N GLY A 139 -2.98 74.31 -31.66
CA GLY A 139 -2.32 75.10 -30.62
C GLY A 139 -0.82 74.83 -30.49
N ASN A 140 -0.02 75.88 -30.28
CA ASN A 140 1.42 75.75 -30.03
C ASN A 140 1.68 75.34 -28.57
N ILE A 141 2.09 74.10 -28.34
CA ILE A 141 2.37 73.56 -26.99
C ILE A 141 3.49 74.34 -26.25
N ASN A 142 4.31 75.11 -26.96
CA ASN A 142 5.41 75.88 -26.35
C ASN A 142 4.91 76.98 -25.39
N ASP A 143 3.75 77.58 -25.67
CA ASP A 143 3.20 78.65 -24.82
C ASP A 143 2.70 78.07 -23.49
N ALA A 144 2.09 76.88 -23.53
CA ALA A 144 1.67 76.15 -22.34
C ALA A 144 2.85 75.65 -21.49
N ILE A 145 3.96 75.27 -22.13
CA ILE A 145 5.21 74.89 -21.45
C ILE A 145 5.82 76.11 -20.74
N ALA A 146 5.94 77.25 -21.42
CA ALA A 146 6.50 78.47 -20.83
C ALA A 146 5.68 78.99 -19.64
N GLN A 147 4.35 78.94 -19.75
CA GLN A 147 3.45 79.36 -18.67
C GLN A 147 3.53 78.41 -17.46
N ASN A 148 3.63 77.09 -17.68
CA ASN A 148 3.83 76.12 -16.59
C ASN A 148 5.22 76.23 -15.98
N GLN A 149 6.26 76.49 -16.78
CA GLN A 149 7.63 76.68 -16.32
C GLN A 149 7.72 77.86 -15.35
N ALA A 150 7.18 79.03 -15.74
CA ALA A 150 7.13 80.20 -14.86
C ALA A 150 6.35 79.92 -13.56
N ARG A 151 5.24 79.18 -13.63
CA ARG A 151 4.45 78.79 -12.45
C ARG A 151 5.21 77.85 -11.51
N ILE A 152 5.91 76.86 -12.05
CA ILE A 152 6.69 75.88 -11.29
C ILE A 152 7.91 76.56 -10.65
N GLU A 153 8.59 77.45 -11.37
CA GLU A 153 9.69 78.26 -10.84
C GLU A 153 9.24 79.13 -9.67
N GLN A 154 8.07 79.76 -9.78
CA GLN A 154 7.48 80.55 -8.69
C GLN A 154 7.17 79.69 -7.45
N ILE A 155 6.53 78.52 -7.63
CA ILE A 155 6.24 77.59 -6.53
C ILE A 155 7.52 77.05 -5.86
N LEU A 156 8.60 76.87 -6.63
CA LEU A 156 9.89 76.40 -6.13
C LEU A 156 10.66 77.51 -5.40
N GLN A 157 10.67 78.74 -5.90
CA GLN A 157 11.26 79.88 -5.19
C GLN A 157 10.62 80.06 -3.81
N ASP A 158 9.33 79.82 -3.68
CA ASP A 158 8.60 79.97 -2.43
C ASP A 158 8.85 78.83 -1.41
N ASN A 159 9.36 77.65 -1.83
CA ASN A 159 9.42 76.46 -0.97
C ASN A 159 10.83 75.84 -0.73
N VAL A 160 11.84 76.18 -1.53
CA VAL A 160 13.07 75.37 -1.60
C VAL A 160 14.08 75.63 -0.47
N GLY A 161 14.04 76.78 0.21
CA GLY A 161 14.99 77.09 1.29
C GLY A 161 14.80 76.27 2.59
N ALA A 162 13.56 75.96 2.96
CA ALA A 162 13.22 75.29 4.22
C ALA A 162 12.91 73.79 4.05
N ALA A 163 12.39 73.38 2.89
CA ALA A 163 11.91 72.00 2.67
C ALA A 163 13.03 70.96 2.48
N ILE A 164 14.20 71.34 1.94
CA ILE A 164 15.27 70.37 1.66
C ILE A 164 15.94 69.90 2.98
N VAL A 165 16.29 70.83 3.85
CA VAL A 165 16.93 70.51 5.14
C VAL A 165 15.92 69.97 6.16
N GLY A 166 14.68 70.47 6.15
CA GLY A 166 13.60 69.98 7.00
C GLY A 166 13.10 68.60 6.58
N GLY A 167 12.92 68.36 5.28
CA GLY A 167 12.50 67.08 4.73
C GLY A 167 13.52 65.96 4.96
N MET A 168 14.82 66.24 4.82
CA MET A 168 15.86 65.24 5.12
C MET A 168 15.95 64.90 6.62
N LYS A 169 15.72 65.87 7.52
CA LYS A 169 15.66 65.62 8.96
C LYS A 169 14.39 64.86 9.37
N ALA A 170 13.25 65.15 8.75
CA ALA A 170 12.00 64.41 8.98
C ALA A 170 12.10 62.96 8.48
N LEU A 171 12.66 62.73 7.28
CA LEU A 171 12.95 61.39 6.77
C LEU A 171 13.93 60.64 7.66
N ALA A 172 14.98 61.29 8.16
CA ALA A 172 15.92 60.68 9.10
C ALA A 172 15.26 60.32 10.46
N ALA A 173 14.31 61.14 10.92
CA ALA A 173 13.55 60.86 12.15
C ALA A 173 12.57 59.70 11.96
N GLU A 174 11.82 59.65 10.85
CA GLU A 174 10.95 58.52 10.48
C GLU A 174 11.77 57.23 10.30
N MET A 175 12.97 57.31 9.71
CA MET A 175 13.87 56.16 9.55
C MET A 175 14.44 55.66 10.88
N ASN A 176 14.80 56.56 11.82
CA ASN A 176 15.19 56.16 13.18
C ASN A 176 14.03 55.51 13.95
N GLN A 177 12.81 56.00 13.75
CA GLN A 177 11.61 55.43 14.37
C GLN A 177 11.27 54.05 13.79
N ALA A 178 11.46 53.85 12.48
CA ALA A 178 11.41 52.53 11.83
C ALA A 178 12.58 51.62 12.26
N GLU A 179 13.73 52.18 12.68
CA GLU A 179 14.85 51.43 13.26
C GLU A 179 14.60 50.92 14.68
N LEU A 180 13.79 51.62 15.46
CA LEU A 180 13.33 51.19 16.79
C LEU A 180 12.20 50.15 16.73
N GLU A 181 11.62 49.92 15.55
CA GLU A 181 10.53 48.96 15.39
C GLU A 181 10.99 47.52 15.63
N GLN A 182 10.18 46.78 16.39
CA GLN A 182 10.40 45.37 16.69
C GLN A 182 10.58 44.56 15.40
N LYS A 183 11.63 43.74 15.38
CA LYS A 183 11.86 42.78 14.31
C LYS A 183 11.06 41.51 14.57
N PHE A 184 10.37 41.04 13.55
CA PHE A 184 9.63 39.77 13.55
C PHE A 184 10.29 38.79 12.59
N ILE A 185 10.17 37.49 12.83
CA ILE A 185 10.57 36.45 11.88
C ILE A 185 9.32 35.97 11.14
N CYS A 186 9.37 35.97 9.81
CA CYS A 186 8.27 35.50 9.01
C CYS A 186 8.21 33.97 9.01
N ILE A 187 7.11 33.39 9.47
CA ILE A 187 6.89 31.94 9.50
C ILE A 187 6.78 31.28 8.11
N GLN A 188 6.50 32.05 7.06
CA GLN A 188 6.24 31.52 5.70
C GLN A 188 7.51 31.43 4.85
N CYS A 189 8.51 32.24 5.15
CA CYS A 189 9.76 32.32 4.40
C CYS A 189 11.02 32.45 5.28
N SER A 190 10.85 32.44 6.60
CA SER A 190 11.89 32.56 7.64
C SER A 190 12.73 33.85 7.59
N LYS A 191 12.30 34.88 6.84
CA LYS A 191 12.99 36.17 6.77
C LYS A 191 12.57 37.10 7.90
N GLU A 192 13.52 37.87 8.43
CA GLU A 192 13.23 38.98 9.35
C GLU A 192 12.49 40.11 8.63
N TYR A 193 11.51 40.70 9.30
CA TYR A 193 10.76 41.84 8.79
C TYR A 193 10.30 42.78 9.91
N ARG A 194 9.92 43.99 9.50
CA ARG A 194 9.27 45.02 10.34
C ARG A 194 7.90 45.35 9.76
N ASN A 195 6.93 45.74 10.57
CA ASN A 195 5.59 46.04 10.05
C ASN A 195 5.60 47.27 9.13
N SER A 196 6.44 48.28 9.40
CA SER A 196 6.61 49.43 8.49
C SER A 196 7.11 49.05 7.09
N GLN A 197 7.83 47.94 6.96
CA GLN A 197 8.39 47.43 5.70
C GLN A 197 7.57 46.27 5.11
N ASN A 198 6.44 45.92 5.75
CA ASN A 198 5.63 44.78 5.37
C ASN A 198 4.59 45.19 4.32
N GLY A 199 4.89 44.93 3.05
CA GLY A 199 3.99 45.19 1.92
C GLY A 199 3.38 43.91 1.35
N PRO A 200 2.38 44.04 0.44
CA PRO A 200 1.65 42.92 -0.15
C PRO A 200 2.49 41.89 -0.93
N LYS A 201 3.78 42.16 -1.19
CA LYS A 201 4.68 41.26 -1.91
C LYS A 201 6.01 41.03 -1.18
N SER A 202 6.10 41.38 0.11
CA SER A 202 7.35 41.26 0.87
C SER A 202 7.73 39.81 1.15
N CYS A 203 6.75 38.94 1.40
CA CYS A 203 6.94 37.51 1.58
C CYS A 203 6.75 36.75 0.26
N SER A 204 7.64 35.80 -0.01
CA SER A 204 7.54 34.84 -1.12
C SER A 204 7.51 33.41 -0.57
N PHE A 205 6.48 32.63 -0.87
CA PHE A 205 6.30 31.29 -0.31
C PHE A 205 5.50 30.36 -1.25
N HIS A 206 5.38 29.09 -0.83
CA HIS A 206 4.54 28.10 -1.48
C HIS A 206 3.30 27.77 -0.64
N LYS A 207 2.17 27.58 -1.31
CA LYS A 207 0.92 27.12 -0.67
C LYS A 207 1.05 25.71 -0.12
N ALA A 208 1.66 24.80 -0.89
CA ALA A 208 1.80 23.39 -0.50
C ALA A 208 3.10 23.14 0.29
N ALA A 209 3.14 22.02 1.03
CA ALA A 209 4.39 21.52 1.60
C ALA A 209 5.31 20.97 0.49
N TYR A 210 6.63 21.03 0.72
CA TYR A 210 7.61 20.45 -0.18
C TYR A 210 7.55 18.92 -0.10
N ASP A 211 7.38 18.25 -1.24
CA ASP A 211 7.44 16.80 -1.32
C ASP A 211 8.88 16.34 -1.63
N SER A 212 9.47 15.60 -0.69
CA SER A 212 10.84 15.09 -0.82
C SER A 212 10.97 14.02 -1.90
N TRP A 213 9.89 13.29 -2.23
CA TRP A 213 9.91 12.23 -3.24
C TRP A 213 9.87 12.81 -4.65
N SER A 214 8.90 13.67 -4.95
CA SER A 214 8.81 14.34 -6.27
C SER A 214 9.78 15.53 -6.42
N LYS A 215 10.48 15.93 -5.35
CA LYS A 215 11.39 17.09 -5.29
C LYS A 215 10.74 18.38 -5.80
N SER A 216 9.46 18.56 -5.52
CA SER A 216 8.64 19.67 -6.01
C SER A 216 7.52 20.02 -5.03
N TYR A 217 6.95 21.22 -5.16
CA TYR A 217 5.77 21.61 -4.40
C TYR A 217 4.49 21.19 -5.12
N GLY A 218 3.58 20.50 -4.44
CA GLY A 218 2.34 19.96 -5.05
C GLY A 218 1.44 21.00 -5.74
N CYS A 219 1.49 22.27 -5.30
CA CYS A 219 0.66 23.34 -5.86
C CYS A 219 1.06 23.78 -7.28
N CYS A 220 2.35 23.71 -7.64
CA CYS A 220 2.84 24.25 -8.93
C CYS A 220 3.90 23.37 -9.59
N LYS A 221 4.23 22.21 -8.99
CA LYS A 221 5.27 21.26 -9.44
C LYS A 221 6.62 21.93 -9.76
N SER A 222 6.92 23.04 -9.08
CA SER A 222 8.13 23.84 -9.24
C SER A 222 8.89 23.89 -7.92
N LYS A 223 10.16 24.30 -7.97
CA LYS A 223 11.02 24.57 -6.82
C LYS A 223 11.00 26.05 -6.37
N ASN A 224 10.47 26.94 -7.20
CA ASN A 224 10.48 28.38 -6.97
C ASN A 224 9.14 28.86 -6.37
N PRO A 225 9.15 29.78 -5.38
CA PRO A 225 7.94 30.32 -4.76
C PRO A 225 6.90 30.75 -5.79
N CYS A 226 5.64 30.37 -5.57
CA CYS A 226 4.55 30.66 -6.49
C CYS A 226 3.56 31.70 -5.97
N LEU A 227 3.69 32.13 -4.70
CA LEU A 227 2.82 33.14 -4.07
C LEU A 227 3.65 34.22 -3.40
N PHE A 228 3.10 35.44 -3.40
CA PHE A 228 3.66 36.59 -2.70
C PHE A 228 2.57 37.25 -1.84
N ASN A 229 2.90 37.59 -0.59
CA ASN A 229 1.98 38.27 0.34
C ASN A 229 2.76 39.09 1.38
N TYR A 230 2.07 39.70 2.34
CA TYR A 230 2.66 40.25 3.56
C TYR A 230 3.37 39.15 4.38
N HIS A 231 4.48 39.50 5.02
CA HIS A 231 5.09 38.69 6.06
C HIS A 231 4.19 38.53 7.28
N ARG A 232 4.38 37.41 7.98
CA ARG A 232 3.55 36.96 9.10
C ARG A 232 4.37 36.32 10.19
N SER A 233 4.10 36.66 11.44
CA SER A 233 4.85 36.18 12.61
C SER A 233 4.19 35.03 13.37
N ARG A 234 2.92 34.70 13.08
CA ARG A 234 2.13 33.66 13.77
C ARG A 234 1.49 32.66 12.82
N HIS A 235 1.63 31.37 13.13
CA HIS A 235 0.96 30.29 12.41
C HIS A 235 -0.55 30.41 12.62
N HIS A 236 -1.32 30.45 11.54
CA HIS A 236 -2.78 30.38 11.60
C HIS A 236 -3.35 29.89 10.26
N SER A 237 -4.65 29.56 10.26
CA SER A 237 -5.29 28.87 9.14
C SER A 237 -5.80 29.78 8.01
N ASP A 238 -5.95 31.09 8.24
CA ASP A 238 -6.46 32.03 7.21
C ASP A 238 -5.59 32.10 5.94
N TYR A 239 -4.33 31.67 6.00
CA TYR A 239 -3.48 31.53 4.82
C TYR A 239 -2.70 30.20 4.85
N PRO A 240 -3.00 29.24 3.97
CA PRO A 240 -2.23 27.99 3.87
C PRO A 240 -0.85 28.21 3.25
N TYR A 241 0.22 27.75 3.91
CA TYR A 241 1.60 27.73 3.39
C TYR A 241 2.33 26.46 3.80
N GLY A 242 3.39 26.09 3.06
CA GLY A 242 4.04 24.79 3.19
C GLY A 242 4.50 24.42 4.61
N ASP A 243 5.14 25.36 5.32
CA ASP A 243 5.67 25.11 6.66
C ASP A 243 4.58 25.05 7.73
N PHE A 244 3.39 25.63 7.48
CA PHE A 244 2.24 25.48 8.36
C PHE A 244 1.81 24.02 8.52
N PHE A 245 1.77 23.26 7.43
CA PHE A 245 1.34 21.86 7.47
C PHE A 245 2.29 21.01 8.31
N LYS A 246 3.60 21.22 8.15
CA LYS A 246 4.61 20.53 8.97
C LYS A 246 4.46 20.88 10.44
N TYR A 247 4.27 22.16 10.75
CA TYR A 247 4.00 22.63 12.11
C TYR A 247 2.76 21.96 12.71
N ALA A 248 1.63 22.01 12.00
CA ALA A 248 0.36 21.45 12.48
C ALA A 248 0.39 19.92 12.61
N TRP A 249 1.06 19.20 11.71
CA TRP A 249 1.25 17.74 11.83
C TRP A 249 2.23 17.37 12.95
N GLY A 250 3.26 18.19 13.18
CA GLY A 250 4.20 18.06 14.30
C GLY A 250 3.52 18.13 15.68
N ILE A 251 2.33 18.73 15.71
CA ILE A 251 1.41 18.71 16.85
C ILE A 251 0.45 17.52 16.71
N MET A 252 -0.35 17.46 15.65
CA MET A 252 -1.53 16.60 15.61
C MET A 252 -1.25 15.10 15.47
N ASN A 253 -0.03 14.70 15.08
CA ASN A 253 0.31 13.28 14.88
C ASN A 253 0.98 12.64 16.11
N TYR A 254 1.11 13.35 17.22
CA TYR A 254 1.82 12.87 18.42
C TYR A 254 0.97 12.96 19.67
N VAL A 255 0.84 11.84 20.39
CA VAL A 255 0.01 11.71 21.60
C VAL A 255 0.53 12.50 22.81
N ASP A 256 1.81 12.89 22.82
CA ASP A 256 2.43 13.64 23.94
C ASP A 256 2.34 15.17 23.78
N THR A 257 1.85 15.64 22.64
CA THR A 257 1.77 17.08 22.34
C THR A 257 0.43 17.68 22.68
N HIS A 258 -0.67 16.92 22.62
CA HIS A 258 -2.01 17.43 22.85
C HIS A 258 -2.87 16.39 23.54
N LYS A 259 -3.94 16.83 24.19
CA LYS A 259 -4.96 15.99 24.80
C LYS A 259 -6.32 16.36 24.22
N THR A 260 -6.88 15.49 23.39
CA THR A 260 -8.22 15.68 22.82
C THR A 260 -9.29 15.55 23.91
N TRP A 261 -10.18 16.53 24.01
CA TRP A 261 -11.33 16.49 24.93
C TRP A 261 -12.55 15.83 24.27
N THR A 262 -12.80 16.16 23.00
CA THR A 262 -13.85 15.57 22.17
C THR A 262 -13.41 15.57 20.70
N GLU A 263 -13.85 14.55 19.97
CA GLU A 263 -13.69 14.40 18.53
C GLU A 263 -15.01 13.88 17.96
N VAL A 264 -15.44 14.48 16.86
CA VAL A 264 -16.53 13.96 16.02
C VAL A 264 -15.97 13.65 14.65
N LYS A 265 -16.26 12.45 14.18
CA LYS A 265 -15.82 11.94 12.89
C LYS A 265 -16.93 11.10 12.30
N ASP A 266 -17.15 11.25 11.01
CA ASP A 266 -18.08 10.42 10.26
C ASP A 266 -17.47 10.08 8.90
N THR A 267 -17.88 8.96 8.31
CA THR A 267 -17.34 8.45 7.04
C THR A 267 -18.43 8.43 6.00
N ASN A 268 -18.23 9.16 4.90
CA ASN A 268 -19.07 9.01 3.71
C ASN A 268 -18.80 7.63 3.10
N LEU A 269 -19.79 6.75 3.11
CA LEU A 269 -19.64 5.37 2.63
C LEU A 269 -19.51 5.27 1.10
N GLU A 270 -19.88 6.31 0.35
CA GLU A 270 -19.73 6.37 -1.12
C GLU A 270 -18.34 6.87 -1.52
N THR A 271 -17.88 7.99 -0.95
CA THR A 271 -16.60 8.63 -1.34
C THR A 271 -15.42 8.21 -0.46
N SER A 272 -15.68 7.60 0.69
CA SER A 272 -14.69 7.36 1.76
C SER A 272 -14.09 8.64 2.37
N ASN A 273 -14.69 9.81 2.10
CA ASN A 273 -14.32 11.04 2.78
C ASN A 273 -14.67 10.93 4.27
N GLU A 274 -13.78 11.43 5.12
CA GLU A 274 -13.97 11.42 6.57
C GLU A 274 -13.91 12.84 7.13
N PRO A 275 -15.00 13.62 7.01
CA PRO A 275 -15.09 14.90 7.70
C PRO A 275 -14.93 14.69 9.21
N HIS A 276 -14.18 15.59 9.81
CA HIS A 276 -13.65 15.41 11.15
C HIS A 276 -13.53 16.77 11.83
N ALA A 277 -13.88 16.85 13.11
CA ALA A 277 -13.62 18.00 13.95
C ALA A 277 -13.21 17.52 15.35
N GLN A 278 -12.28 18.24 15.97
CA GLN A 278 -11.81 17.96 17.33
C GLN A 278 -11.39 19.23 18.04
N VAL A 279 -11.48 19.19 19.38
CA VAL A 279 -10.99 20.23 20.29
C VAL A 279 -10.26 19.58 21.45
N GLY A 280 -9.28 20.29 22.01
CA GLY A 280 -8.61 19.82 23.21
C GLY A 280 -7.62 20.81 23.78
N GLU A 281 -6.81 20.30 24.69
CA GLU A 281 -5.73 21.01 25.36
C GLU A 281 -4.41 20.81 24.63
N MET A 282 -3.67 21.88 24.48
CA MET A 282 -2.33 21.89 23.91
C MET A 282 -1.30 21.68 25.04
N LEU A 283 -0.49 20.62 24.97
CA LEU A 283 0.49 20.26 26.00
C LEU A 283 1.91 20.70 25.64
N ARG A 284 2.32 20.54 24.37
CA ARG A 284 3.67 20.83 23.85
C ARG A 284 3.61 21.27 22.39
N TRP A 285 4.47 22.19 21.96
CA TRP A 285 4.56 22.61 20.55
C TRP A 285 5.18 21.57 19.62
N VAL A 286 5.99 20.65 20.17
CA VAL A 286 6.63 19.56 19.44
C VAL A 286 6.78 18.35 20.34
N SER A 287 6.73 17.14 19.77
CA SER A 287 6.94 15.90 20.53
C SER A 287 8.30 15.93 21.25
N LYS A 288 8.30 15.51 22.52
CA LYS A 288 9.47 15.57 23.43
C LYS A 288 10.02 16.98 23.74
N GLY A 289 9.37 18.06 23.28
CA GLY A 289 9.72 19.44 23.66
C GLY A 289 9.23 19.79 25.07
N ASP A 290 9.39 21.04 25.52
CA ASP A 290 8.88 21.47 26.84
C ASP A 290 7.35 21.59 26.87
N ARG A 291 6.78 21.54 28.09
CA ARG A 291 5.34 21.84 28.28
C ARG A 291 5.06 23.31 28.05
N ILE A 292 3.91 23.60 27.48
CA ILE A 292 3.45 24.98 27.29
C ILE A 292 3.17 25.60 28.66
N SER A 293 3.70 26.81 28.88
CA SER A 293 3.56 27.53 30.15
C SER A 293 2.20 28.21 30.30
N GLU A 294 1.62 28.67 29.19
CA GLU A 294 0.30 29.32 29.15
C GLU A 294 -0.77 28.30 28.71
N PRO A 295 -1.85 28.10 29.49
CA PRO A 295 -2.94 27.22 29.10
C PRO A 295 -3.50 27.61 27.73
N THR A 296 -3.49 26.66 26.81
CA THR A 296 -3.81 26.90 25.40
C THR A 296 -4.71 25.78 24.92
N LEU A 297 -5.85 26.12 24.32
CA LEU A 297 -6.72 25.15 23.65
C LEU A 297 -6.38 25.09 22.15
N PHE A 298 -6.67 23.97 21.50
CA PHE A 298 -6.59 23.86 20.05
C PHE A 298 -7.94 23.45 19.46
N VAL A 299 -8.23 23.92 18.25
CA VAL A 299 -9.39 23.52 17.45
C VAL A 299 -8.89 23.04 16.10
N LYS A 300 -9.28 21.82 15.69
CA LYS A 300 -9.00 21.28 14.36
C LYS A 300 -10.31 20.89 13.68
N ILE A 301 -10.48 21.31 12.44
CA ILE A 301 -11.67 21.06 11.62
C ILE A 301 -11.19 20.69 10.22
N GLY A 302 -11.70 19.59 9.69
CA GLY A 302 -11.29 19.03 8.39
C GLY A 302 -9.91 18.35 8.43
N ARG A 303 -9.41 18.05 7.23
CA ARG A 303 -8.10 17.45 7.00
C ARG A 303 -7.07 18.55 6.73
N ILE A 304 -6.04 18.63 7.57
CA ILE A 304 -5.00 19.66 7.46
C ILE A 304 -4.11 19.38 6.25
N TYR A 305 -4.53 19.86 5.08
CA TYR A 305 -3.84 19.67 3.80
C TYR A 305 -4.20 20.80 2.82
N TYR A 306 -3.29 21.15 1.91
CA TYR A 306 -3.42 22.38 1.10
C TYR A 306 -4.55 22.35 0.05
N SER A 307 -5.03 21.16 -0.33
CA SER A 307 -6.14 20.97 -1.26
C SER A 307 -7.51 20.93 -0.57
N ASP A 308 -7.53 20.75 0.74
CA ASP A 308 -8.74 20.47 1.50
C ASP A 308 -9.15 21.70 2.31
N PRO A 309 -10.45 22.00 2.47
CA PRO A 309 -10.90 23.01 3.41
C PRO A 309 -10.60 22.56 4.85
N TYR A 310 -9.86 23.37 5.60
CA TYR A 310 -9.50 23.05 6.98
C TYR A 310 -9.42 24.31 7.86
N PHE A 311 -9.52 24.09 9.15
CA PHE A 311 -9.18 25.05 10.18
C PHE A 311 -8.30 24.38 11.23
N PHE A 312 -7.20 25.01 11.59
CA PHE A 312 -6.39 24.61 12.73
C PHE A 312 -5.82 25.87 13.36
N ASP A 313 -6.18 26.10 14.61
CA ASP A 313 -5.67 27.23 15.39
C ASP A 313 -5.65 26.91 16.89
N THR A 314 -4.91 27.71 17.63
CA THR A 314 -4.75 27.62 19.08
C THR A 314 -5.18 28.90 19.75
N PHE A 315 -5.83 28.80 20.91
CA PHE A 315 -6.38 29.95 21.62
C PHE A 315 -5.93 29.95 23.08
N THR A 316 -5.38 31.07 23.51
CA THR A 316 -5.10 31.37 24.92
C THR A 316 -6.33 31.99 25.59
N ASN A 317 -6.37 32.02 26.93
CA ASN A 317 -7.44 32.67 27.69
C ASN A 317 -7.71 34.12 27.22
N LYS A 318 -6.65 34.93 27.03
CA LYS A 318 -6.77 36.32 26.59
C LYS A 318 -7.39 36.45 25.19
N GLU A 319 -7.07 35.53 24.30
CA GLU A 319 -7.63 35.50 22.95
C GLU A 319 -9.11 35.10 22.97
N LEU A 320 -9.49 34.13 23.82
CA LEU A 320 -10.89 33.76 24.04
C LEU A 320 -11.72 34.89 24.63
N GLU A 321 -11.19 35.63 25.60
CA GLU A 321 -11.90 36.77 26.20
C GLU A 321 -12.15 37.87 25.14
N SER A 322 -11.14 38.15 24.32
CA SER A 322 -11.22 39.13 23.23
C SER A 322 -12.23 38.68 22.16
N MET A 323 -12.21 37.40 21.79
CA MET A 323 -13.16 36.81 20.86
C MET A 323 -14.58 36.78 21.42
N GLY A 324 -14.78 36.46 22.70
CA GLY A 324 -16.10 36.45 23.33
C GLY A 324 -16.80 37.81 23.25
N LYS A 325 -16.05 38.89 23.45
CA LYS A 325 -16.53 40.26 23.27
C LYS A 325 -16.92 40.54 21.81
N LEU A 326 -16.09 40.14 20.85
CA LEU A 326 -16.36 40.31 19.42
C LEU A 326 -17.60 39.52 18.97
N ILE A 327 -17.73 38.27 19.41
CA ILE A 327 -18.86 37.40 19.08
C ILE A 327 -20.15 37.95 19.71
N SER A 328 -20.08 38.48 20.93
CA SER A 328 -21.23 39.13 21.58
C SER A 328 -21.73 40.36 20.80
N LEU A 329 -20.84 41.05 20.08
CA LEU A 329 -21.20 42.20 19.23
C LEU A 329 -21.72 41.79 17.85
N THR A 330 -21.12 40.77 17.24
CA THR A 330 -21.39 40.36 15.85
C THR A 330 -22.48 39.28 15.73
N GLY A 331 -22.70 38.51 16.79
CA GLY A 331 -23.56 37.32 16.79
C GLY A 331 -22.97 36.10 16.06
N GLN A 332 -21.76 36.20 15.51
CA GLN A 332 -21.17 35.14 14.69
C GLN A 332 -20.43 34.12 15.56
N THR A 333 -21.06 32.99 15.84
CA THR A 333 -20.49 31.91 16.68
C THR A 333 -19.71 30.85 15.89
N GLN A 334 -19.98 30.73 14.59
CA GLN A 334 -19.33 29.74 13.73
C GLN A 334 -17.83 30.04 13.57
N ILE A 335 -16.99 29.06 13.92
CA ILE A 335 -15.53 29.15 13.76
C ILE A 335 -15.17 28.91 12.30
N PHE A 336 -15.57 27.74 11.80
CA PHE A 336 -15.29 27.30 10.45
C PHE A 336 -16.27 26.21 10.05
N ARG A 337 -16.53 26.12 8.74
CA ARG A 337 -17.31 25.06 8.13
C ARG A 337 -16.61 24.63 6.85
N THR A 338 -16.35 23.34 6.68
CA THR A 338 -15.55 22.82 5.56
C THR A 338 -16.25 22.91 4.20
N SER A 339 -17.58 23.00 4.18
CA SER A 339 -18.38 23.02 2.94
C SER A 339 -19.71 23.72 3.19
N GLU A 340 -20.20 24.48 2.22
CA GLU A 340 -21.54 25.08 2.27
C GLU A 340 -22.66 24.04 2.10
N ASP A 341 -22.34 22.88 1.52
CA ASP A 341 -23.30 21.77 1.41
C ASP A 341 -23.76 21.34 2.81
N SER A 342 -25.07 21.22 2.98
CA SER A 342 -25.67 20.77 4.24
C SER A 342 -25.72 19.24 4.36
N ASN A 343 -25.40 18.52 3.28
CA ASN A 343 -25.32 17.06 3.30
C ASN A 343 -23.92 16.55 3.63
N GLU A 344 -22.86 17.34 3.44
CA GLU A 344 -21.48 16.93 3.75
C GLU A 344 -20.64 18.11 4.26
N PHE A 345 -20.39 18.16 5.56
CA PHE A 345 -19.56 19.19 6.20
C PHE A 345 -19.04 18.76 7.57
N ALA A 346 -17.95 19.39 8.00
CA ALA A 346 -17.54 19.48 9.40
C ALA A 346 -17.57 20.95 9.83
N MET A 347 -18.08 21.21 11.03
CA MET A 347 -18.28 22.56 11.56
C MET A 347 -18.02 22.59 13.06
N VAL A 348 -17.49 23.70 13.54
CA VAL A 348 -17.42 23.99 14.97
C VAL A 348 -17.95 25.39 15.25
N GLU A 349 -18.69 25.52 16.34
CA GLU A 349 -19.29 26.78 16.79
C GLU A 349 -18.93 27.02 18.27
N TRP A 350 -18.67 28.28 18.62
CA TRP A 350 -18.54 28.71 20.00
C TRP A 350 -19.90 28.71 20.71
N ILE A 351 -19.90 28.33 21.97
CA ILE A 351 -21.06 28.43 22.87
C ILE A 351 -20.79 29.56 23.85
N LEU A 352 -21.74 30.49 23.99
CA LEU A 352 -21.62 31.64 24.88
C LEU A 352 -22.58 31.53 26.05
N SER A 353 -22.11 31.98 27.22
CA SER A 353 -22.93 32.25 28.39
C SER A 353 -22.47 33.55 29.04
N GLY A 354 -23.39 34.50 29.22
CA GLY A 354 -23.07 35.81 29.82
C GLY A 354 -22.02 36.63 29.04
N GLY A 355 -21.89 36.43 27.72
CA GLY A 355 -20.92 37.13 26.86
C GLY A 355 -19.50 36.54 26.88
N SER A 356 -19.26 35.47 27.64
CA SER A 356 -18.03 34.70 27.63
C SER A 356 -18.20 33.37 26.88
N ILE A 357 -17.14 32.88 26.25
CA ILE A 357 -17.13 31.58 25.57
C ILE A 357 -17.00 30.48 26.63
N THR A 358 -18.01 29.63 26.77
CA THR A 358 -18.07 28.58 27.80
C THR A 358 -18.00 27.16 27.23
N GLY A 359 -17.85 27.02 25.91
CA GLY A 359 -17.76 25.71 25.28
C GLY A 359 -17.68 25.78 23.76
N VAL A 360 -17.60 24.60 23.15
CA VAL A 360 -17.72 24.43 21.70
C VAL A 360 -18.73 23.35 21.35
N ARG A 361 -19.44 23.57 20.24
CA ARG A 361 -20.27 22.56 19.57
C ARG A 361 -19.56 22.09 18.32
N LEU A 362 -19.31 20.80 18.22
CA LEU A 362 -18.74 20.16 17.04
C LEU A 362 -19.86 19.43 16.31
N THR A 363 -19.97 19.66 15.00
CA THR A 363 -20.98 19.06 14.13
C THR A 363 -20.31 18.46 12.90
N VAL A 364 -20.59 17.20 12.60
CA VAL A 364 -20.20 16.54 11.36
C VAL A 364 -21.43 15.95 10.69
N LYS A 365 -21.56 16.14 9.38
CA LYS A 365 -22.58 15.51 8.54
C LYS A 365 -21.89 14.95 7.30
N VAL A 366 -22.28 13.75 6.89
CA VAL A 366 -21.90 13.13 5.61
C VAL A 366 -23.16 12.68 4.89
N ALA A 367 -23.11 12.61 3.56
CA ALA A 367 -24.29 12.31 2.74
C ALA A 367 -24.94 10.96 3.13
N THR A 368 -24.12 9.98 3.52
CA THR A 368 -24.54 8.61 3.84
C THR A 368 -25.08 8.42 5.26
N SER A 369 -25.02 9.45 6.11
CA SER A 369 -25.53 9.40 7.48
C SER A 369 -26.89 10.09 7.56
N GLU A 370 -27.87 9.46 8.21
CA GLU A 370 -29.23 9.99 8.35
C GLU A 370 -29.27 11.28 9.18
N ALA A 371 -28.46 11.35 10.24
CA ALA A 371 -28.36 12.49 11.14
C ALA A 371 -26.91 12.96 11.25
N SER A 372 -26.73 14.24 11.58
CA SER A 372 -25.42 14.79 11.92
C SER A 372 -24.91 14.18 13.24
N PHE A 373 -23.60 14.04 13.38
CA PHE A 373 -22.94 13.81 14.66
C PHE A 373 -22.71 15.15 15.35
N ILE A 374 -23.36 15.37 16.49
CA ILE A 374 -23.22 16.60 17.27
C ILE A 374 -22.75 16.28 18.69
N GLN A 375 -21.62 16.86 19.08
CA GLN A 375 -21.12 16.86 20.46
C GLN A 375 -20.90 18.29 20.96
N VAL A 376 -21.16 18.51 22.24
CA VAL A 376 -20.91 19.77 22.93
C VAL A 376 -19.90 19.52 24.04
N CYS A 377 -18.80 20.28 24.03
CA CYS A 377 -17.78 20.22 25.06
C CYS A 377 -17.72 21.55 25.81
N PRO A 378 -18.24 21.59 27.06
CA PRO A 378 -18.04 22.71 27.96
C PRO A 378 -16.58 22.80 28.41
N PHE A 379 -16.04 24.02 28.46
CA PHE A 379 -14.71 24.28 29.01
C PHE A 379 -14.70 25.60 29.76
N ASP A 380 -13.76 25.74 30.70
CA ASP A 380 -13.53 26.98 31.41
C ASP A 380 -12.56 27.86 30.61
N PRO A 381 -13.00 29.03 30.09
CA PRO A 381 -12.15 29.90 29.29
C PRO A 381 -10.97 30.48 30.11
N SER A 382 -11.11 30.59 31.43
CA SER A 382 -10.07 31.21 32.27
C SER A 382 -8.85 30.30 32.44
N THR A 383 -9.08 28.99 32.49
CA THR A 383 -8.04 27.97 32.64
C THR A 383 -7.76 27.21 31.35
N CYS A 384 -8.53 27.44 30.29
CA CYS A 384 -8.49 26.66 29.03
C CYS A 384 -8.54 25.15 29.30
N SER A 385 -9.38 24.72 30.25
CA SER A 385 -9.49 23.33 30.69
C SER A 385 -10.92 22.82 30.57
N LYS A 386 -11.09 21.50 30.36
CA LYS A 386 -12.41 20.86 30.28
C LYS A 386 -13.16 21.06 31.59
N ALA A 387 -14.36 21.66 31.52
CA ALA A 387 -15.15 22.03 32.71
C ALA A 387 -16.14 20.93 33.13
N GLU A 388 -16.83 20.33 32.16
CA GLU A 388 -17.86 19.31 32.38
C GLU A 388 -17.72 18.17 31.39
N ASP A 389 -18.50 17.10 31.57
CA ASP A 389 -18.55 15.99 30.62
C ASP A 389 -19.14 16.41 29.27
N VAL A 390 -18.64 15.74 28.22
CA VAL A 390 -19.03 16.02 26.84
C VAL A 390 -20.47 15.55 26.63
N LEU A 391 -21.33 16.46 26.22
CA LEU A 391 -22.74 16.19 25.93
C LEU A 391 -22.90 15.74 24.48
N CYS A 392 -23.28 14.48 24.28
CA CYS A 392 -23.58 13.94 22.96
C CYS A 392 -25.05 14.20 22.61
N ILE A 393 -25.31 15.20 21.77
CA ILE A 393 -26.68 15.59 21.36
C ILE A 393 -27.24 14.59 20.36
N SER A 394 -26.41 14.18 19.40
CA SER A 394 -26.76 13.19 18.39
C SER A 394 -25.51 12.44 17.96
N LYS A 395 -25.62 11.13 17.72
CA LYS A 395 -24.55 10.36 17.07
C LYS A 395 -24.81 10.34 15.56
N GLY A 396 -23.80 10.62 14.75
CA GLY A 396 -23.89 10.41 13.31
C GLY A 396 -23.65 8.95 12.96
N GLY A 397 -23.17 8.72 11.75
CA GLY A 397 -22.72 7.41 11.28
C GLY A 397 -23.82 6.46 10.84
N PHE A 398 -23.38 5.45 10.12
CA PHE A 398 -24.23 4.35 9.69
C PHE A 398 -24.40 3.33 10.82
N ARG A 399 -25.63 3.22 11.33
CA ARG A 399 -25.94 2.40 12.51
C ARG A 399 -26.66 1.11 12.13
N SER A 400 -26.29 0.03 12.82
CA SER A 400 -26.96 -1.27 12.76
C SER A 400 -27.89 -1.45 13.97
N TYR A 401 -28.84 -2.37 13.84
CA TYR A 401 -29.82 -2.70 14.88
C TYR A 401 -29.61 -4.13 15.38
N THR A 402 -30.02 -4.38 16.62
CA THR A 402 -30.03 -5.73 17.19
C THR A 402 -31.15 -6.55 16.55
N PRO A 403 -30.88 -7.78 16.05
CA PRO A 403 -31.95 -8.66 15.55
C PRO A 403 -32.79 -9.22 16.70
N GLU A 404 -34.05 -9.59 16.41
CA GLU A 404 -34.98 -10.16 17.40
C GLU A 404 -34.56 -11.53 17.93
N SER A 405 -33.80 -12.28 17.16
CA SER A 405 -33.23 -13.57 17.54
C SER A 405 -31.86 -13.77 16.89
N GLU A 406 -31.20 -14.88 17.18
CA GLU A 406 -30.01 -15.29 16.44
C GLU A 406 -30.38 -15.69 14.99
N TYR A 407 -29.48 -15.43 14.05
CA TYR A 407 -29.64 -15.79 12.65
C TYR A 407 -29.47 -17.30 12.48
N LYS A 408 -30.41 -17.94 11.78
CA LYS A 408 -30.31 -19.35 11.38
C LYS A 408 -29.69 -19.42 10.00
N LEU A 409 -28.52 -20.05 9.89
CA LEU A 409 -27.81 -20.20 8.62
C LEU A 409 -28.10 -21.57 8.01
N PRO A 410 -28.12 -21.68 6.67
CA PRO A 410 -28.19 -22.97 6.00
C PRO A 410 -26.97 -23.85 6.33
N GLU A 411 -27.15 -25.17 6.24
CA GLU A 411 -26.04 -26.11 6.41
C GLU A 411 -25.05 -26.02 5.24
N ASN A 412 -23.77 -26.24 5.56
CA ASN A 412 -22.72 -26.24 4.56
C ASN A 412 -22.87 -27.47 3.66
N THR A 413 -22.94 -27.23 2.36
CA THR A 413 -23.04 -28.30 1.36
C THR A 413 -21.66 -28.54 0.76
N ARG A 414 -21.24 -29.80 0.74
CA ARG A 414 -20.04 -30.25 0.03
C ARG A 414 -20.43 -31.34 -0.95
N ILE A 415 -20.10 -31.14 -2.22
CA ILE A 415 -20.36 -32.09 -3.30
C ILE A 415 -19.01 -32.53 -3.87
N GLY A 416 -18.77 -33.84 -3.83
CA GLY A 416 -17.54 -34.46 -4.31
C GLY A 416 -17.10 -35.61 -3.42
N PRO A 417 -16.11 -36.38 -3.86
CA PRO A 417 -15.54 -37.47 -3.08
C PRO A 417 -14.80 -36.94 -1.86
N GLU A 418 -14.51 -37.85 -0.94
CA GLU A 418 -13.66 -37.58 0.22
C GLU A 418 -12.41 -38.44 0.14
N ILE A 419 -11.26 -37.77 0.22
CA ILE A 419 -9.96 -38.44 0.27
C ILE A 419 -9.68 -38.84 1.72
N ILE A 420 -9.14 -40.05 1.88
CA ILE A 420 -8.73 -40.61 3.17
C ILE A 420 -7.23 -40.37 3.36
N ASP A 421 -6.83 -39.96 4.56
CA ASP A 421 -5.43 -39.69 4.95
C ASP A 421 -4.68 -40.93 5.45
N LYS A 422 -5.17 -42.12 5.12
CA LYS A 422 -4.63 -43.42 5.54
C LYS A 422 -4.34 -44.29 4.32
N PRO A 423 -3.31 -45.15 4.39
CA PRO A 423 -3.07 -46.13 3.34
C PRO A 423 -4.28 -47.07 3.22
N VAL A 424 -4.59 -47.47 1.99
CA VAL A 424 -5.72 -48.35 1.67
C VAL A 424 -5.65 -49.71 2.38
N ARG A 425 -4.44 -50.21 2.64
CA ARG A 425 -4.13 -51.39 3.46
C ARG A 425 -2.66 -51.39 3.89
N PRO A 426 -2.25 -52.25 4.85
CA PRO A 426 -0.84 -52.47 5.14
C PRO A 426 -0.07 -53.06 3.94
N VAL A 427 1.24 -52.75 3.88
CA VAL A 427 2.16 -53.31 2.89
C VAL A 427 2.38 -54.81 3.15
N ARG A 428 2.28 -55.63 2.11
CA ARG A 428 2.58 -57.07 2.18
C ARG A 428 4.09 -57.31 2.37
N LYS A 429 4.44 -58.22 3.29
CA LYS A 429 5.83 -58.58 3.64
C LYS A 429 6.09 -60.10 3.51
N ASP A 430 5.11 -60.85 3.01
CA ASP A 430 5.06 -62.31 2.98
C ASP A 430 5.54 -62.92 1.66
N PHE A 431 5.95 -62.10 0.68
CA PHE A 431 6.50 -62.57 -0.59
C PHE A 431 7.77 -63.41 -0.38
N LYS A 432 7.82 -64.57 -1.04
CA LYS A 432 8.94 -65.52 -0.97
C LYS A 432 9.82 -65.40 -2.20
N THR A 433 11.11 -65.67 -2.02
CA THR A 433 12.05 -65.81 -3.14
C THR A 433 11.62 -66.97 -4.05
N ARG A 434 11.51 -66.71 -5.34
CA ARG A 434 11.34 -67.74 -6.38
C ARG A 434 12.71 -68.05 -6.94
N THR A 435 13.21 -69.25 -6.69
CA THR A 435 14.56 -69.67 -7.08
C THR A 435 14.54 -71.13 -7.53
N PRO A 436 15.29 -71.51 -8.58
CA PRO A 436 15.43 -72.90 -8.99
C PRO A 436 16.26 -73.70 -7.98
N TYR A 437 16.13 -75.02 -7.99
CA TYR A 437 16.80 -75.91 -7.03
C TYR A 437 18.33 -75.81 -7.11
N GLU A 438 18.86 -75.61 -8.31
CA GLU A 438 20.28 -75.51 -8.61
C GLU A 438 20.89 -74.16 -8.18
N PHE A 439 20.03 -73.18 -7.89
CA PHE A 439 20.40 -71.82 -7.45
C PHE A 439 19.76 -71.51 -6.08
N PRO A 440 20.23 -72.11 -4.95
CA PRO A 440 19.60 -71.96 -3.65
C PRO A 440 19.92 -70.60 -3.00
N VAL A 441 19.34 -69.53 -3.54
CA VAL A 441 19.44 -68.15 -3.02
C VAL A 441 18.20 -67.77 -2.23
N ILE A 442 18.41 -67.07 -1.11
CA ILE A 442 17.33 -66.43 -0.36
C ILE A 442 17.50 -64.92 -0.49
N MET A 443 16.49 -64.26 -1.05
CA MET A 443 16.41 -62.81 -1.15
C MET A 443 15.46 -62.28 -0.06
N LYS A 444 15.88 -61.26 0.70
CA LYS A 444 15.07 -60.64 1.73
C LYS A 444 15.27 -59.13 1.76
N MET A 445 14.18 -58.37 1.82
CA MET A 445 14.24 -56.92 2.04
C MET A 445 14.73 -56.63 3.47
N THR A 446 15.71 -55.75 3.61
CA THR A 446 16.23 -55.30 4.93
C THR A 446 15.67 -53.95 5.36
N SER A 447 15.10 -53.17 4.44
CA SER A 447 14.43 -51.91 4.71
C SER A 447 13.02 -52.09 5.31
N ASP A 448 12.63 -51.18 6.22
CA ASP A 448 11.25 -51.02 6.70
C ASP A 448 10.87 -49.52 6.67
N PRO A 449 9.96 -49.08 5.80
CA PRO A 449 9.19 -49.86 4.81
C PRO A 449 10.08 -50.50 3.72
N PRO A 450 9.61 -51.59 3.06
CA PRO A 450 10.39 -52.28 2.03
C PRO A 450 10.83 -51.37 0.88
N LEU A 451 9.96 -50.46 0.47
CA LEU A 451 10.23 -49.45 -0.55
C LEU A 451 9.93 -48.04 -0.02
N THR A 452 10.76 -47.08 -0.40
CA THR A 452 10.56 -45.64 -0.18
C THR A 452 10.46 -44.93 -1.53
N ALA A 453 9.45 -44.10 -1.70
CA ALA A 453 9.18 -43.42 -2.97
C ALA A 453 9.76 -42.00 -2.98
N ASN A 454 10.43 -41.60 -4.07
CA ASN A 454 11.00 -40.27 -4.33
C ASN A 454 11.75 -39.64 -3.13
N PRO A 455 12.66 -40.35 -2.44
CA PRO A 455 13.35 -39.79 -1.26
C PRO A 455 14.42 -38.75 -1.63
N GLN A 456 15.02 -38.86 -2.82
CA GLN A 456 16.11 -37.99 -3.28
C GLN A 456 15.82 -37.28 -4.61
N SER A 457 14.88 -37.80 -5.39
CA SER A 457 14.51 -37.28 -6.71
C SER A 457 13.01 -37.45 -6.92
N ALA A 458 12.31 -36.38 -7.27
CA ALA A 458 10.90 -36.41 -7.65
C ALA A 458 10.76 -35.94 -9.10
N GLY A 459 10.14 -36.76 -9.95
CA GLY A 459 9.92 -36.47 -11.37
C GLY A 459 8.46 -36.17 -11.71
N ARG A 460 8.26 -35.57 -12.89
CA ARG A 460 6.94 -35.40 -13.54
C ARG A 460 6.60 -36.59 -14.43
N GLU A 461 7.62 -37.18 -15.06
CA GLU A 461 7.49 -38.28 -16.03
C GLU A 461 7.46 -39.67 -15.37
N GLY A 462 7.92 -39.78 -14.12
CA GLY A 462 8.01 -41.05 -13.42
C GLY A 462 8.35 -40.86 -11.94
N ASP A 463 8.23 -41.96 -11.19
CA ASP A 463 8.48 -42.03 -9.76
C ASP A 463 9.67 -42.95 -9.47
N HIS A 464 10.53 -42.55 -8.54
CA HIS A 464 11.68 -43.34 -8.09
C HIS A 464 11.31 -44.15 -6.84
N PHE A 465 11.79 -45.38 -6.76
CA PHE A 465 11.61 -46.25 -5.60
C PHE A 465 12.95 -46.80 -5.14
N GLU A 466 13.24 -46.63 -3.85
CA GLU A 466 14.47 -47.09 -3.21
C GLU A 466 14.20 -48.15 -2.16
N GLY A 467 15.07 -49.15 -2.10
CA GLY A 467 15.01 -50.22 -1.11
C GLY A 467 16.38 -50.84 -0.84
N GLU A 468 16.43 -51.70 0.17
CA GLU A 468 17.62 -52.48 0.52
C GLU A 468 17.32 -53.97 0.44
N LEU A 469 18.18 -54.72 -0.25
CA LEU A 469 18.02 -56.15 -0.46
C LEU A 469 19.24 -56.91 0.04
N LEU A 470 18.98 -57.94 0.86
CA LEU A 470 19.94 -58.96 1.26
C LEU A 470 19.77 -60.21 0.40
N VAL A 471 20.85 -60.64 -0.23
CA VAL A 471 20.98 -61.87 -1.01
C VAL A 471 21.84 -62.84 -0.21
N PHE A 472 21.30 -64.00 0.14
CA PHE A 472 21.98 -65.00 0.96
C PHE A 472 22.18 -66.30 0.18
N ASN A 473 23.42 -66.78 0.14
CA ASN A 473 23.75 -68.07 -0.46
C ASN A 473 23.43 -69.19 0.54
N ASN A 474 22.39 -69.99 0.25
CA ASN A 474 21.92 -71.03 1.16
C ASN A 474 22.60 -72.40 0.98
N HIS A 475 23.66 -72.51 0.16
CA HIS A 475 24.46 -73.74 0.10
C HIS A 475 25.00 -74.16 1.48
N ALA A 476 25.29 -75.45 1.65
CA ALA A 476 25.77 -76.00 2.91
C ALA A 476 27.13 -75.37 3.31
N ALA A 477 27.33 -75.17 4.62
CA ALA A 477 28.59 -74.67 5.14
C ALA A 477 29.74 -75.61 4.76
N GLY A 478 30.81 -75.08 4.16
CA GLY A 478 31.95 -75.86 3.67
C GLY A 478 31.80 -76.46 2.27
N SER A 479 30.69 -76.20 1.56
CA SER A 479 30.60 -76.50 0.13
C SER A 479 31.56 -75.60 -0.69
N LEU A 480 32.00 -76.07 -1.86
CA LEU A 480 32.85 -75.31 -2.80
C LEU A 480 32.01 -74.61 -3.89
N ASN A 481 30.73 -74.34 -3.61
CA ASN A 481 29.76 -73.79 -4.57
C ASN A 481 29.45 -72.32 -4.24
N PRO A 482 30.36 -71.37 -4.58
CA PRO A 482 30.02 -69.96 -4.51
C PRO A 482 29.03 -69.61 -5.63
N ILE A 483 28.20 -68.61 -5.38
CA ILE A 483 27.23 -68.09 -6.34
C ILE A 483 27.76 -66.79 -6.90
N THR A 484 27.79 -66.64 -8.23
CA THR A 484 28.27 -65.40 -8.88
C THR A 484 27.13 -64.71 -9.61
N ILE A 485 26.64 -63.61 -9.03
CA ILE A 485 25.58 -62.78 -9.62
C ILE A 485 26.17 -61.93 -10.75
N SER A 486 25.69 -62.09 -11.97
CA SER A 486 26.14 -61.39 -13.18
C SER A 486 25.31 -60.14 -13.48
N ALA A 487 24.00 -60.18 -13.21
CA ALA A 487 23.10 -59.07 -13.48
C ALA A 487 21.99 -58.96 -12.42
N VAL A 488 21.48 -57.73 -12.26
CA VAL A 488 20.26 -57.43 -11.50
C VAL A 488 19.33 -56.67 -12.42
N THR A 489 18.10 -57.14 -12.55
CA THR A 489 17.05 -56.46 -13.33
C THR A 489 15.82 -56.21 -12.46
N ALA A 490 15.02 -55.22 -12.84
CA ALA A 490 13.80 -54.87 -12.15
C ALA A 490 12.64 -54.72 -13.14
N SER A 491 11.47 -55.20 -12.74
CA SER A 491 10.22 -55.03 -13.46
C SER A 491 9.13 -54.64 -12.48
N PHE A 492 8.11 -53.94 -12.94
CA PHE A 492 7.02 -53.45 -12.11
C PHE A 492 5.66 -53.79 -12.71
N ARG A 493 4.64 -53.79 -11.86
CA ARG A 493 3.23 -53.76 -12.27
C ARG A 493 2.40 -53.06 -11.22
N LEU A 494 1.29 -52.47 -11.61
CA LEU A 494 0.28 -52.04 -10.65
C LEU A 494 -0.65 -53.21 -10.37
N VAL A 495 -1.17 -53.30 -9.14
CA VAL A 495 -2.12 -54.35 -8.77
C VAL A 495 -3.31 -54.36 -9.75
N GLY A 496 -3.71 -55.54 -10.20
CA GLY A 496 -4.72 -55.74 -11.25
C GLY A 496 -4.17 -55.75 -12.69
N ASP A 497 -2.93 -55.34 -12.91
CA ASP A 497 -2.27 -55.50 -14.23
C ASP A 497 -1.91 -56.98 -14.45
N LYS A 498 -2.06 -57.43 -15.70
CA LYS A 498 -1.86 -58.84 -16.09
C LYS A 498 -0.39 -59.22 -16.33
N GLU A 499 0.49 -58.24 -16.54
CA GLU A 499 1.88 -58.46 -16.96
C GLU A 499 2.82 -57.48 -16.24
N TYR A 500 4.07 -57.91 -16.06
CA TYR A 500 5.16 -57.08 -15.57
C TYR A 500 5.80 -56.29 -16.72
N GLN A 501 6.08 -55.02 -16.49
CA GLN A 501 6.79 -54.15 -17.43
C GLN A 501 8.20 -53.83 -16.91
N PRO A 502 9.20 -53.64 -17.80
CA PRO A 502 10.53 -53.24 -17.37
C PRO A 502 10.48 -51.84 -16.72
N VAL A 503 11.28 -51.62 -15.67
CA VAL A 503 11.50 -50.26 -15.15
C VAL A 503 12.31 -49.45 -16.17
N GLY A 504 12.20 -48.12 -16.14
CA GLY A 504 12.96 -47.28 -17.07
C GLY A 504 14.45 -47.18 -16.72
N ASN A 505 14.81 -47.29 -15.44
CA ASN A 505 16.19 -47.43 -14.99
C ASN A 505 16.26 -48.19 -13.65
N LEU A 506 17.38 -48.89 -13.41
CA LEU A 506 17.74 -49.51 -12.15
C LEU A 506 19.20 -49.15 -11.82
N ASP A 507 19.39 -48.41 -10.73
CA ASP A 507 20.70 -48.02 -10.22
C ASP A 507 21.02 -48.78 -8.94
N LEU A 508 22.14 -49.50 -8.91
CA LEU A 508 22.70 -50.07 -7.69
C LEU A 508 23.55 -48.99 -7.00
N LYS A 509 23.05 -48.47 -5.87
CA LYS A 509 23.72 -47.39 -5.15
C LYS A 509 25.05 -47.90 -4.57
N TRP A 510 26.05 -47.01 -4.55
CA TRP A 510 27.45 -47.27 -4.19
C TRP A 510 28.30 -48.01 -5.23
N SER A 511 27.86 -48.03 -6.50
CA SER A 511 28.67 -48.47 -7.63
C SER A 511 29.24 -49.88 -7.46
N THR A 512 28.47 -50.81 -6.89
CA THR A 512 28.94 -52.19 -6.72
C THR A 512 29.13 -52.82 -8.10
N PRO A 513 30.37 -53.11 -8.53
CA PRO A 513 30.59 -53.67 -9.85
C PRO A 513 30.11 -55.13 -9.84
N LEU A 514 29.18 -55.46 -10.73
CA LEU A 514 28.85 -56.84 -11.06
C LEU A 514 29.88 -57.35 -12.09
N PRO A 515 30.27 -58.63 -12.06
CA PRO A 515 29.70 -59.70 -11.23
C PRO A 515 30.21 -59.72 -9.77
N ILE A 516 29.41 -60.28 -8.85
CA ILE A 516 29.76 -60.45 -7.43
C ILE A 516 29.63 -61.92 -7.03
N THR A 517 30.65 -62.43 -6.36
CA THR A 517 30.68 -63.81 -5.87
C THR A 517 30.37 -63.87 -4.36
N ILE A 518 29.38 -64.67 -3.98
CA ILE A 518 28.90 -64.87 -2.60
C ILE A 518 29.24 -66.29 -2.17
N ALA A 519 30.08 -66.45 -1.14
CA ALA A 519 30.44 -67.77 -0.64
C ALA A 519 29.26 -68.45 0.08
N PRO A 520 29.27 -69.79 0.22
CA PRO A 520 28.22 -70.51 0.95
C PRO A 520 28.01 -69.98 2.37
N LYS A 521 26.74 -69.77 2.74
CA LYS A 521 26.32 -69.18 4.03
C LYS A 521 26.78 -67.73 4.27
N GLU A 522 27.22 -67.02 3.23
CA GLU A 522 27.44 -65.57 3.26
C GLU A 522 26.29 -64.80 2.61
N SER A 523 26.26 -63.49 2.87
CA SER A 523 25.24 -62.58 2.33
C SER A 523 25.86 -61.35 1.67
N TRP A 524 25.26 -60.92 0.57
CA TRP A 524 25.50 -59.62 -0.03
C TRP A 524 24.29 -58.71 0.21
N ASN A 525 24.53 -57.52 0.78
CA ASN A 525 23.51 -56.49 0.95
C ASN A 525 23.81 -55.32 0.00
N PHE A 526 22.79 -54.88 -0.75
CA PHE A 526 22.90 -53.71 -1.60
C PHE A 526 21.65 -52.83 -1.56
N ARG A 527 21.86 -51.55 -1.84
CA ARG A 527 20.80 -50.56 -2.04
C ARG A 527 20.52 -50.40 -3.52
N PHE A 528 19.25 -50.30 -3.88
CA PHE A 528 18.84 -50.04 -5.25
C PHE A 528 17.92 -48.82 -5.34
N SER A 529 17.87 -48.22 -6.52
CA SER A 529 16.93 -47.19 -6.93
C SER A 529 16.35 -47.57 -8.28
N THR A 530 15.02 -47.57 -8.41
CA THR A 530 14.33 -47.89 -9.67
C THR A 530 13.50 -46.70 -10.11
N TYR A 531 13.46 -46.44 -11.42
CA TYR A 531 12.60 -45.43 -12.03
C TYR A 531 11.41 -46.09 -12.71
N VAL A 532 10.20 -45.79 -12.23
CA VAL A 532 8.94 -46.31 -12.78
C VAL A 532 8.26 -45.19 -13.59
N PRO A 533 8.09 -45.37 -14.92
CA PRO A 533 7.46 -44.37 -15.78
C PRO A 533 5.97 -44.24 -15.49
N ARG A 534 5.44 -43.02 -15.55
CA ARG A 534 4.00 -42.75 -15.40
C ARG A 534 3.26 -42.91 -16.74
N LEU A 535 1.95 -43.09 -16.65
CA LEU A 535 1.05 -43.05 -17.79
C LEU A 535 0.98 -41.63 -18.36
N LYS A 536 0.63 -41.48 -19.64
CA LYS A 536 0.60 -40.16 -20.32
C LYS A 536 -0.37 -39.19 -19.65
N GLU A 537 -1.50 -39.69 -19.19
CA GLU A 537 -2.52 -38.92 -18.48
C GLU A 537 -1.94 -38.32 -17.19
N ASP A 538 -1.14 -39.09 -16.46
CA ASP A 538 -0.48 -38.65 -15.22
C ASP A 538 0.64 -37.63 -15.49
N ILE A 539 1.34 -37.75 -16.63
CA ILE A 539 2.38 -36.80 -17.05
C ILE A 539 1.75 -35.44 -17.38
N GLU A 540 0.59 -35.43 -18.05
CA GLU A 540 -0.14 -34.20 -18.39
C GLU A 540 -0.62 -33.42 -17.15
N MET A 541 -0.81 -34.08 -16.01
CA MET A 541 -1.22 -33.40 -14.77
C MET A 541 -0.11 -32.54 -14.14
N ASP A 542 1.15 -32.75 -14.57
CA ASP A 542 2.34 -32.00 -14.17
C ASP A 542 2.63 -32.02 -12.65
N VAL A 543 2.33 -33.14 -11.99
CA VAL A 543 2.44 -33.27 -10.53
C VAL A 543 3.83 -33.79 -10.13
N GLN A 544 4.47 -33.12 -9.16
CA GLN A 544 5.76 -33.55 -8.61
C GLN A 544 5.63 -33.83 -7.11
N TRP A 545 5.99 -35.04 -6.71
CA TRP A 545 5.71 -35.57 -5.37
C TRP A 545 6.99 -36.07 -4.70
N TRP A 546 7.37 -35.44 -3.60
CA TRP A 546 8.51 -35.86 -2.77
C TRP A 546 8.06 -36.83 -1.68
N ASN A 547 8.88 -37.83 -1.38
CA ASN A 547 8.61 -38.87 -0.36
C ASN A 547 7.33 -39.69 -0.57
N ARG A 548 6.75 -39.61 -1.77
CA ARG A 548 5.51 -40.29 -2.19
C ARG A 548 5.54 -40.47 -3.70
N ALA A 549 4.84 -41.48 -4.23
CA ALA A 549 4.78 -41.74 -5.67
C ALA A 549 3.37 -41.46 -6.22
N PHE A 550 3.30 -40.76 -7.35
CA PHE A 550 2.02 -40.36 -7.95
C PHE A 550 1.35 -41.52 -8.70
N ILE A 551 2.16 -42.39 -9.32
CA ILE A 551 1.68 -43.56 -10.06
C ILE A 551 0.87 -44.55 -9.20
N VAL A 552 1.11 -44.55 -7.88
CA VAL A 552 0.52 -45.50 -6.91
C VAL A 552 -0.67 -44.94 -6.15
N ARG A 553 -1.11 -43.72 -6.44
CA ARG A 553 -2.18 -43.03 -5.68
C ARG A 553 -3.51 -43.78 -5.67
N HIS A 554 -3.78 -44.60 -6.69
CA HIS A 554 -5.01 -45.38 -6.83
C HIS A 554 -4.80 -46.89 -6.62
N ARG A 555 -3.61 -47.43 -6.98
CA ARG A 555 -3.30 -48.86 -6.95
C ARG A 555 -1.90 -49.09 -6.39
N PRO A 556 -1.68 -50.06 -5.50
CA PRO A 556 -0.32 -50.41 -5.05
C PRO A 556 0.58 -50.86 -6.19
N LEU A 557 1.90 -50.64 -6.04
CA LEU A 557 2.94 -51.09 -6.96
C LEU A 557 3.54 -52.39 -6.45
N ARG A 558 3.72 -53.36 -7.34
CA ARG A 558 4.59 -54.51 -7.11
C ARG A 558 5.84 -54.40 -7.98
N LEU A 559 7.00 -54.39 -7.32
CA LEU A 559 8.31 -54.38 -7.94
C LEU A 559 8.92 -55.77 -7.81
N LYS A 560 9.25 -56.40 -8.93
CA LYS A 560 9.95 -57.68 -9.00
C LYS A 560 11.41 -57.43 -9.34
N LEU A 561 12.29 -57.83 -8.42
CA LEU A 561 13.74 -57.85 -8.63
C LEU A 561 14.14 -59.25 -9.08
N THR A 562 14.90 -59.36 -10.16
CA THR A 562 15.46 -60.62 -10.67
C THR A 562 16.98 -60.55 -10.65
N LEU A 563 17.63 -61.56 -10.08
CA LEU A 563 19.07 -61.74 -10.10
C LEU A 563 19.39 -62.86 -11.08
N GLU A 564 20.36 -62.62 -11.96
CA GLU A 564 20.88 -63.61 -12.90
C GLU A 564 22.26 -64.08 -12.42
N GLU A 565 22.47 -65.39 -12.40
CA GLU A 565 23.77 -66.00 -12.17
C GLU A 565 24.58 -66.05 -13.47
N ILE A 566 25.92 -66.13 -13.37
CA ILE A 566 26.80 -66.30 -14.53
C ILE A 566 26.48 -67.55 -15.39
N ALA A 567 25.81 -68.56 -14.81
CA ALA A 567 25.35 -69.76 -15.50
C ALA A 567 24.00 -69.59 -16.23
N GLY A 568 23.34 -68.43 -16.07
CA GLY A 568 22.04 -68.12 -16.67
C GLY A 568 20.83 -68.50 -15.82
N GLU A 569 21.03 -69.01 -14.59
CA GLU A 569 19.94 -69.27 -13.65
C GLU A 569 19.43 -67.97 -13.01
N GLU A 570 18.11 -67.86 -12.84
CA GLU A 570 17.48 -66.65 -12.31
C GLU A 570 16.78 -66.90 -10.97
N CYS A 571 16.90 -65.98 -10.03
CA CYS A 571 16.03 -65.92 -8.85
C CYS A 571 15.34 -64.56 -8.76
N SER A 572 14.15 -64.53 -8.15
CA SER A 572 13.40 -63.28 -8.03
C SER A 572 12.66 -63.11 -6.71
N LEU A 573 12.46 -61.85 -6.33
CA LEU A 573 11.66 -61.46 -5.18
C LEU A 573 10.72 -60.31 -5.58
N VAL A 574 9.46 -60.42 -5.17
CA VAL A 574 8.48 -59.34 -5.29
C VAL A 574 8.44 -58.55 -3.99
N THR A 575 8.44 -57.22 -4.10
CA THR A 575 8.22 -56.28 -3.00
C THR A 575 7.15 -55.28 -3.39
N GLU A 576 6.47 -54.72 -2.41
CA GLU A 576 5.30 -53.87 -2.62
C GLU A 576 5.50 -52.47 -2.05
N TYR A 577 4.92 -51.48 -2.75
CA TYR A 577 4.70 -50.15 -2.23
C TYR A 577 3.20 -49.83 -2.22
N VAL A 578 2.66 -49.56 -1.04
CA VAL A 578 1.30 -49.03 -0.86
C VAL A 578 1.39 -47.53 -0.61
N PHE A 579 0.62 -46.75 -1.36
CA PHE A 579 0.58 -45.31 -1.20
C PHE A 579 0.16 -44.92 0.22
N THR A 580 0.97 -44.08 0.85
CA THR A 580 0.70 -43.49 2.16
C THR A 580 0.44 -42.00 1.97
N PRO A 581 -0.81 -41.54 2.10
CA PRO A 581 -1.16 -40.13 2.05
C PRO A 581 -0.42 -39.29 3.08
N PHE A 582 -0.14 -38.03 2.76
CA PHE A 582 0.17 -37.05 3.80
C PHE A 582 -1.11 -36.73 4.59
N PRO A 583 -1.00 -36.43 5.89
CA PRO A 583 -2.13 -35.93 6.66
C PRO A 583 -2.76 -34.72 5.98
N LEU A 584 -4.05 -34.83 5.65
CA LEU A 584 -4.79 -33.73 5.05
C LEU A 584 -4.96 -32.63 6.09
N GLU A 585 -4.76 -31.37 5.69
CA GLU A 585 -4.94 -30.25 6.61
C GLU A 585 -6.43 -30.12 7.01
N GLY A 586 -6.74 -30.42 8.28
CA GLY A 586 -8.07 -30.28 8.85
C GLY A 586 -8.40 -28.87 9.36
N LYS A 587 -9.57 -28.75 10.00
CA LYS A 587 -9.96 -27.54 10.73
C LYS A 587 -9.06 -27.37 11.96
N LYS A 588 -8.33 -26.25 12.01
CA LYS A 588 -7.53 -25.85 13.18
C LYS A 588 -8.44 -25.19 14.24
N GLU A 589 -7.99 -25.17 15.49
CA GLU A 589 -8.76 -24.61 16.62
C GLU A 589 -9.08 -23.11 16.47
N ASP A 590 -8.20 -22.35 15.80
CA ASP A 590 -8.35 -20.91 15.56
C ASP A 590 -9.27 -20.56 14.38
N VAL A 591 -9.78 -21.57 13.68
CA VAL A 591 -10.60 -21.43 12.47
C VAL A 591 -12.08 -21.54 12.83
N ILE A 592 -12.85 -20.49 12.56
CA ILE A 592 -14.30 -20.44 12.79
C ILE A 592 -15.01 -21.37 11.80
N ALA A 593 -14.67 -21.26 10.52
CA ALA A 593 -15.24 -22.06 9.45
C ALA A 593 -14.17 -22.56 8.47
N TYR A 594 -14.35 -23.80 8.01
CA TYR A 594 -13.46 -24.49 7.09
C TYR A 594 -14.32 -25.08 5.97
N PHE A 595 -14.11 -24.64 4.75
CA PHE A 595 -14.81 -25.10 3.55
C PHE A 595 -13.81 -25.82 2.65
N SER A 596 -14.17 -26.97 2.10
CA SER A 596 -13.24 -27.75 1.30
C SER A 596 -13.96 -28.66 0.32
N PHE A 597 -13.28 -28.98 -0.78
CA PHE A 597 -13.55 -30.15 -1.59
C PHE A 597 -12.23 -30.86 -1.91
N ASP A 598 -12.34 -32.15 -2.24
CA ASP A 598 -11.20 -32.99 -2.52
C ASP A 598 -11.12 -33.29 -4.02
N ASP A 599 -9.91 -33.20 -4.58
CA ASP A 599 -9.58 -33.61 -5.93
C ASP A 599 -8.95 -35.02 -5.87
N PRO A 600 -9.71 -36.09 -6.17
CA PRO A 600 -9.22 -37.46 -6.09
C PRO A 600 -8.16 -37.78 -7.16
N GLU A 601 -8.15 -37.07 -8.29
CA GLU A 601 -7.22 -37.33 -9.39
C GLU A 601 -5.82 -36.83 -9.04
N ARG A 602 -5.74 -35.63 -8.45
CA ARG A 602 -4.48 -35.06 -7.94
C ARG A 602 -4.17 -35.48 -6.51
N PHE A 603 -5.12 -36.10 -5.81
CA PHE A 603 -5.04 -36.45 -4.39
C PHE A 603 -4.75 -35.22 -3.49
N GLU A 604 -5.46 -34.12 -3.75
CA GLU A 604 -5.29 -32.83 -3.06
C GLU A 604 -6.61 -32.36 -2.42
N ARG A 605 -6.52 -31.68 -1.26
CA ARG A 605 -7.65 -31.00 -0.63
C ARG A 605 -7.54 -29.51 -0.86
N HIS A 606 -8.53 -28.93 -1.53
CA HIS A 606 -8.66 -27.49 -1.68
C HIS A 606 -9.56 -26.94 -0.58
N ALA A 607 -9.10 -25.92 0.14
CA ALA A 607 -9.81 -25.42 1.31
C ALA A 607 -9.70 -23.92 1.49
N ILE A 608 -10.72 -23.35 2.12
CA ILE A 608 -10.82 -21.95 2.55
C ILE A 608 -11.02 -21.90 4.05
N ARG A 609 -10.23 -21.04 4.69
CA ARG A 609 -10.27 -20.84 6.15
C ARG A 609 -10.84 -19.48 6.48
N VAL A 610 -11.76 -19.45 7.43
CA VAL A 610 -12.29 -18.22 8.00
C VAL A 610 -11.91 -18.15 9.47
N LYS A 611 -11.24 -17.06 9.85
CA LYS A 611 -10.74 -16.79 11.21
C LYS A 611 -11.39 -15.54 11.78
N LYS A 612 -11.32 -15.41 13.10
CA LYS A 612 -11.63 -14.15 13.77
C LYS A 612 -10.62 -13.08 13.35
N GLY A 613 -11.05 -11.84 13.23
CA GLY A 613 -10.14 -10.73 12.94
C GLY A 613 -9.02 -10.59 13.97
N SER A 614 -7.86 -10.12 13.53
CA SER A 614 -6.66 -9.97 14.34
C SER A 614 -6.76 -8.86 15.38
N ASN A 615 -7.51 -7.80 15.06
CA ASN A 615 -7.66 -6.57 15.85
C ASN A 615 -9.14 -6.14 15.88
N ASP A 616 -9.51 -5.24 16.80
CA ASP A 616 -10.90 -4.78 17.00
C ASP A 616 -11.57 -4.17 15.74
N ASN A 617 -10.78 -3.62 14.81
CA ASN A 617 -11.30 -3.04 13.57
C ASN A 617 -11.59 -4.08 12.47
N VAL A 618 -11.02 -5.28 12.59
CA VAL A 618 -11.20 -6.39 11.64
C VAL A 618 -12.20 -7.37 12.25
N VAL A 619 -13.30 -7.62 11.55
CA VAL A 619 -14.36 -8.50 12.05
C VAL A 619 -14.02 -9.96 11.76
N LEU A 620 -13.61 -10.26 10.52
CA LEU A 620 -13.26 -11.60 10.06
C LEU A 620 -12.06 -11.54 9.12
N ASN A 621 -11.28 -12.62 9.06
CA ASN A 621 -10.28 -12.86 8.03
C ASN A 621 -10.70 -14.08 7.20
N VAL A 622 -10.87 -13.90 5.88
CA VAL A 622 -11.22 -14.96 4.93
C VAL A 622 -10.05 -15.18 3.98
N GLU A 623 -9.33 -16.28 4.18
CA GLU A 623 -8.18 -16.66 3.33
C GLU A 623 -7.22 -15.49 3.06
N SER A 624 -6.74 -14.86 4.15
CA SER A 624 -5.86 -13.66 4.13
C SER A 624 -6.50 -12.34 3.70
N ASN A 625 -7.82 -12.27 3.53
CA ASN A 625 -8.54 -11.01 3.30
C ASN A 625 -9.21 -10.53 4.60
N ASP A 626 -8.79 -9.36 5.08
CA ASP A 626 -9.41 -8.71 6.23
C ASP A 626 -10.74 -8.06 5.85
N ILE A 627 -11.77 -8.36 6.63
CA ILE A 627 -13.10 -7.78 6.49
C ILE A 627 -13.31 -6.84 7.68
N ASP A 628 -13.14 -5.54 7.43
CA ASP A 628 -13.29 -4.49 8.44
C ASP A 628 -14.72 -3.99 8.56
N VAL A 629 -14.97 -3.25 9.66
CA VAL A 629 -16.28 -2.64 9.95
C VAL A 629 -16.74 -1.74 8.81
N LYS A 630 -15.83 -0.95 8.23
CA LYS A 630 -16.13 0.02 7.18
C LYS A 630 -16.60 -0.66 5.90
N LYS A 631 -15.92 -1.73 5.48
CA LYS A 631 -16.29 -2.54 4.30
C LYS A 631 -17.68 -3.14 4.48
N LEU A 632 -17.99 -3.67 5.66
CA LEU A 632 -19.33 -4.18 5.96
C LEU A 632 -20.38 -3.06 5.93
N GLN A 633 -20.14 -1.91 6.54
CA GLN A 633 -21.07 -0.76 6.49
C GLN A 633 -21.31 -0.28 5.06
N LYS A 634 -20.26 -0.20 4.22
CA LYS A 634 -20.39 0.12 2.78
C LYS A 634 -21.28 -0.88 2.05
N VAL A 635 -21.09 -2.17 2.30
CA VAL A 635 -21.92 -3.23 1.73
C VAL A 635 -23.39 -3.06 2.11
N VAL A 636 -23.68 -2.81 3.40
CA VAL A 636 -25.07 -2.61 3.84
C VAL A 636 -25.67 -1.34 3.23
N TYR A 637 -24.91 -0.25 3.17
CA TYR A 637 -25.37 0.99 2.55
C TYR A 637 -25.70 0.79 1.06
N ASN A 638 -24.83 0.10 0.33
CA ASN A 638 -25.08 -0.26 -1.07
C ASN A 638 -26.35 -1.12 -1.20
N ALA A 639 -26.52 -2.12 -0.34
CA ALA A 639 -27.71 -2.98 -0.32
C ALA A 639 -29.01 -2.19 -0.05
N ILE A 640 -28.98 -1.19 0.83
CA ILE A 640 -30.13 -0.29 1.06
C ILE A 640 -30.44 0.55 -0.19
N LYS A 641 -29.41 1.01 -0.90
CA LYS A 641 -29.55 1.85 -2.09
C LYS A 641 -30.06 1.06 -3.31
N THR A 642 -29.57 -0.17 -3.52
CA THR A 642 -29.93 -1.00 -4.68
C THR A 642 -31.14 -1.90 -4.41
N GLY A 643 -31.41 -2.23 -3.14
CA GLY A 643 -32.38 -3.24 -2.75
C GLY A 643 -31.87 -4.68 -2.87
N GLU A 644 -30.63 -4.89 -3.32
CA GLU A 644 -29.99 -6.20 -3.40
C GLU A 644 -29.45 -6.61 -2.02
N THR A 645 -29.68 -7.86 -1.63
CA THR A 645 -29.33 -8.35 -0.28
C THR A 645 -28.21 -9.38 -0.27
N GLU A 646 -27.85 -9.91 -1.43
CA GLU A 646 -26.66 -10.75 -1.63
C GLU A 646 -25.65 -9.92 -2.43
N ILE A 647 -24.59 -9.43 -1.76
CA ILE A 647 -23.64 -8.49 -2.35
C ILE A 647 -22.27 -9.15 -2.48
N ASP A 648 -21.68 -9.11 -3.67
CA ASP A 648 -20.31 -9.58 -3.90
C ASP A 648 -19.32 -8.74 -3.08
N LEU A 649 -18.50 -9.40 -2.26
CA LEU A 649 -17.48 -8.75 -1.43
C LEU A 649 -16.24 -8.32 -2.22
N GLY A 650 -16.16 -8.70 -3.50
CA GLY A 650 -14.99 -8.52 -4.35
C GLY A 650 -13.77 -9.28 -3.83
N ILE A 651 -13.99 -10.35 -3.07
CA ILE A 651 -12.94 -11.23 -2.54
C ILE A 651 -13.11 -12.62 -3.12
N GLY A 652 -11.98 -13.29 -3.31
CA GLY A 652 -11.91 -14.53 -4.04
C GLY A 652 -10.71 -14.55 -4.96
N ARG A 653 -10.19 -15.73 -5.24
CA ARG A 653 -9.12 -15.89 -6.22
C ARG A 653 -9.26 -17.21 -6.95
N GLU A 654 -8.77 -17.17 -8.17
CA GLU A 654 -8.38 -18.34 -8.92
C GLU A 654 -7.02 -18.81 -8.38
N ALA A 655 -6.90 -20.10 -8.11
CA ALA A 655 -5.72 -20.69 -7.49
C ALA A 655 -5.17 -21.82 -8.37
N SER A 656 -3.89 -22.13 -8.16
CA SER A 656 -3.17 -23.20 -8.88
C SER A 656 -3.30 -23.11 -10.40
N GLY A 657 -3.16 -21.91 -10.97
CA GLY A 657 -3.25 -21.70 -12.43
C GLY A 657 -4.64 -21.93 -13.03
N GLY A 658 -5.69 -21.93 -12.21
CA GLY A 658 -7.08 -22.04 -12.66
C GLY A 658 -7.77 -23.36 -12.41
N LEU A 659 -7.12 -24.27 -11.69
CA LEU A 659 -7.70 -25.55 -11.29
C LEU A 659 -8.89 -25.40 -10.35
N TRP A 660 -8.86 -24.41 -9.46
CA TRP A 660 -9.96 -24.13 -8.54
C TRP A 660 -10.09 -22.63 -8.28
N GLU A 661 -11.29 -22.23 -7.89
CA GLU A 661 -11.60 -20.84 -7.55
C GLU A 661 -12.55 -20.77 -6.35
N TRP A 662 -12.53 -19.64 -5.66
CA TRP A 662 -13.52 -19.34 -4.64
C TRP A 662 -13.94 -17.88 -4.70
N LYS A 663 -15.16 -17.62 -4.23
CA LYS A 663 -15.75 -16.28 -4.12
C LYS A 663 -16.59 -16.19 -2.85
N ALA A 664 -16.80 -14.97 -2.37
CA ALA A 664 -17.64 -14.73 -1.21
C ALA A 664 -18.60 -13.55 -1.39
N TRP A 665 -19.79 -13.71 -0.83
CA TRP A 665 -20.87 -12.72 -0.83
C TRP A 665 -21.28 -12.41 0.60
N ALA A 666 -21.61 -11.17 0.86
CA ALA A 666 -22.22 -10.73 2.10
C ALA A 666 -23.74 -10.83 1.99
N LEU A 667 -24.35 -11.47 3.00
CA LEU A 667 -25.79 -11.55 3.15
C LEU A 667 -26.26 -10.45 4.10
N VAL A 668 -27.06 -9.53 3.56
CA VAL A 668 -27.49 -8.31 4.24
C VAL A 668 -28.93 -8.42 4.70
N ASP A 669 -29.14 -8.13 5.99
CA ASP A 669 -30.44 -7.87 6.57
C ASP A 669 -30.73 -6.36 6.50
N LEU A 670 -31.67 -5.97 5.62
CA LEU A 670 -32.06 -4.57 5.43
C LEU A 670 -32.84 -4.00 6.61
N SER A 671 -33.60 -4.84 7.32
CA SER A 671 -34.35 -4.43 8.52
C SER A 671 -33.39 -4.05 9.64
N CYS A 672 -32.40 -4.91 9.91
CA CYS A 672 -31.39 -4.69 10.94
C CYS A 672 -30.19 -3.84 10.46
N ARG A 673 -30.11 -3.52 9.17
CA ARG A 673 -28.99 -2.79 8.54
C ARG A 673 -27.63 -3.40 8.88
N ARG A 674 -27.49 -4.70 8.68
CA ARG A 674 -26.24 -5.42 8.93
C ARG A 674 -26.04 -6.58 7.98
N VAL A 675 -24.79 -6.84 7.62
CA VAL A 675 -24.35 -8.16 7.15
C VAL A 675 -24.45 -9.14 8.32
N TYR A 676 -25.23 -10.21 8.15
CA TYR A 676 -25.40 -11.26 9.17
C TYR A 676 -24.56 -12.50 8.89
N ALA A 677 -24.25 -12.78 7.62
CA ALA A 677 -23.42 -13.90 7.23
C ALA A 677 -22.61 -13.59 5.97
N ILE A 678 -21.51 -14.34 5.81
CA ILE A 678 -20.74 -14.41 4.57
C ILE A 678 -20.98 -15.78 3.97
N LYS A 679 -21.46 -15.80 2.73
CA LYS A 679 -21.62 -16.99 1.91
C LYS A 679 -20.36 -17.19 1.09
N ILE A 680 -19.79 -18.38 1.11
CA ILE A 680 -18.55 -18.74 0.41
C ILE A 680 -18.84 -19.90 -0.53
N LEU A 681 -18.56 -19.71 -1.82
CA LEU A 681 -18.57 -20.76 -2.83
C LEU A 681 -17.13 -21.07 -3.21
N LEU A 682 -16.75 -22.33 -3.03
CA LEU A 682 -15.48 -22.91 -3.43
C LEU A 682 -15.77 -23.99 -4.48
N GLN A 683 -15.12 -23.95 -5.64
CA GLN A 683 -15.42 -24.87 -6.75
C GLN A 683 -14.21 -25.11 -7.65
N GLU A 684 -14.30 -26.10 -8.53
CA GLU A 684 -13.36 -26.24 -9.64
C GLU A 684 -13.36 -24.98 -10.53
N GLY A 685 -12.17 -24.62 -11.00
CA GLY A 685 -11.88 -23.35 -11.63
C GLY A 685 -12.23 -23.34 -13.11
N LYS A 686 -11.68 -22.39 -13.85
CA LYS A 686 -12.06 -22.17 -15.26
C LYS A 686 -11.35 -23.09 -16.23
N THR A 687 -10.20 -23.66 -15.85
CA THR A 687 -9.47 -24.60 -16.71
C THR A 687 -10.18 -25.95 -16.78
N ILE A 688 -11.00 -26.28 -15.78
CA ILE A 688 -11.83 -27.47 -15.74
C ILE A 688 -13.13 -27.24 -16.52
N LYS A 689 -13.22 -27.84 -17.71
CA LYS A 689 -14.39 -27.68 -18.61
C LYS A 689 -15.69 -28.20 -18.02
N LYS A 690 -15.61 -29.21 -17.15
CA LYS A 690 -16.75 -29.91 -16.55
C LYS A 690 -16.56 -29.94 -15.05
N LYS A 691 -17.22 -29.02 -14.36
CA LYS A 691 -17.18 -28.96 -12.90
C LYS A 691 -17.95 -30.13 -12.31
N ARG A 692 -17.37 -30.79 -11.32
CA ARG A 692 -17.81 -31.98 -10.60
C ARG A 692 -17.81 -31.72 -9.09
N PHE A 693 -16.91 -30.85 -8.62
CA PHE A 693 -16.69 -30.64 -7.19
C PHE A 693 -16.94 -29.18 -6.78
N ALA A 694 -17.68 -29.01 -5.68
CA ALA A 694 -17.88 -27.71 -5.06
C ALA A 694 -18.23 -27.83 -3.57
N SER A 695 -17.99 -26.76 -2.84
CA SER A 695 -18.46 -26.55 -1.48
C SER A 695 -19.08 -25.16 -1.37
N LEU A 696 -20.31 -25.10 -0.88
CA LEU A 696 -21.02 -23.86 -0.55
C LEU A 696 -21.28 -23.85 0.95
N GLY A 697 -20.94 -22.75 1.61
CA GLY A 697 -21.22 -22.63 3.03
C GLY A 697 -21.32 -21.21 3.52
N TYR A 698 -21.72 -21.09 4.79
CA TYR A 698 -22.10 -19.83 5.40
C TYR A 698 -21.33 -19.62 6.70
N VAL A 699 -20.87 -18.40 6.92
CA VAL A 699 -20.18 -17.99 8.15
C VAL A 699 -20.94 -16.85 8.78
N ALA A 700 -21.38 -17.03 10.02
CA ALA A 700 -22.00 -15.96 10.80
C ALA A 700 -21.01 -14.80 10.98
N VAL A 701 -21.46 -13.57 10.73
CA VAL A 701 -20.67 -12.37 11.02
C VAL A 701 -20.97 -11.95 12.46
N PRO A 702 -19.94 -11.88 13.33
CA PRO A 702 -20.08 -11.36 14.69
C PRO A 702 -20.71 -9.96 14.71
N SER A 703 -21.17 -9.51 15.87
CA SER A 703 -21.59 -8.11 16.03
C SER A 703 -20.42 -7.14 15.76
N TYR A 704 -20.68 -6.07 15.01
CA TYR A 704 -19.68 -5.07 14.64
C TYR A 704 -20.28 -3.66 14.53
N GLY A 705 -19.40 -2.66 14.66
CA GLY A 705 -19.77 -1.24 14.57
C GLY A 705 -20.70 -0.77 15.69
N ASP A 706 -21.32 0.38 15.49
CA ASP A 706 -22.23 0.99 16.46
C ASP A 706 -23.64 0.39 16.35
N ILE A 707 -23.91 -0.60 17.21
CA ILE A 707 -25.22 -1.27 17.29
C ILE A 707 -26.15 -0.49 18.22
N ILE A 708 -27.33 -0.12 17.72
CA ILE A 708 -28.41 0.43 18.54
C ILE A 708 -29.11 -0.73 19.26
N GLY A 709 -29.24 -0.64 20.59
CA GLY A 709 -29.98 -1.62 21.41
C GLY A 709 -31.48 -1.73 21.15
N LYS A 710 -31.98 -1.16 20.04
CA LYS A 710 -33.36 -1.29 19.58
C LYS A 710 -33.46 -2.53 18.69
N THR A 711 -34.29 -3.46 19.11
CA THR A 711 -34.53 -4.72 18.42
C THR A 711 -35.39 -4.54 17.16
N ARG A 712 -35.10 -5.30 16.10
CA ARG A 712 -35.86 -5.32 14.84
C ARG A 712 -36.07 -6.76 14.32
N PRO A 713 -37.13 -7.01 13.52
CA PRO A 713 -37.38 -8.33 12.95
C PRO A 713 -36.32 -8.68 11.90
N ILE A 714 -36.00 -9.98 11.80
CA ILE A 714 -34.99 -10.47 10.85
C ILE A 714 -35.55 -10.47 9.43
N GLN A 715 -34.78 -9.91 8.50
CA GLN A 715 -35.02 -10.06 7.06
C GLN A 715 -33.85 -10.80 6.43
N TYR A 716 -34.04 -12.10 6.15
CA TYR A 716 -33.03 -12.88 5.43
C TYR A 716 -32.81 -12.36 4.01
N ALA A 717 -31.56 -12.44 3.55
CA ALA A 717 -31.21 -12.04 2.20
C ALA A 717 -31.91 -12.93 1.16
N LYS A 718 -32.36 -12.33 0.07
CA LYS A 718 -32.68 -13.06 -1.16
C LYS A 718 -31.38 -13.46 -1.84
N GLU A 719 -31.17 -14.77 -1.93
CA GLU A 719 -29.98 -15.37 -2.52
C GLU A 719 -30.23 -15.69 -3.99
N SER A 720 -29.30 -15.28 -4.85
CA SER A 720 -29.31 -15.48 -6.29
C SER A 720 -28.24 -16.46 -6.74
N VAL A 721 -27.09 -16.48 -6.05
CA VAL A 721 -25.98 -17.39 -6.35
C VAL A 721 -26.29 -18.76 -5.76
N THR A 722 -26.31 -19.80 -6.57
CA THR A 722 -26.44 -21.18 -6.09
C THR A 722 -25.18 -21.98 -6.39
N LEU A 723 -25.12 -23.21 -5.89
CA LEU A 723 -24.15 -24.17 -6.41
C LEU A 723 -24.31 -24.28 -7.93
N PRO A 724 -23.20 -24.36 -8.69
CA PRO A 724 -23.26 -24.58 -10.13
C PRO A 724 -23.85 -25.96 -10.45
N GLU A 725 -24.29 -26.15 -11.69
CA GLU A 725 -24.60 -27.50 -12.19
C GLU A 725 -23.30 -28.31 -12.26
N LEU A 726 -23.21 -29.37 -11.44
CA LEU A 726 -22.07 -30.26 -11.35
C LEU A 726 -22.36 -31.57 -12.09
N GLN A 727 -21.38 -32.09 -12.81
CA GLN A 727 -21.46 -33.41 -13.41
C GLN A 727 -21.22 -34.51 -12.35
N PRO A 728 -21.89 -35.66 -12.45
CA PRO A 728 -21.60 -36.79 -11.57
C PRO A 728 -20.14 -37.23 -11.75
N TYR A 729 -19.52 -37.61 -10.63
CA TYR A 729 -18.20 -38.20 -10.60
C TYR A 729 -18.33 -39.70 -10.39
N ASP A 730 -17.94 -40.49 -11.40
CA ASP A 730 -17.88 -41.94 -11.30
C ASP A 730 -16.53 -42.32 -10.68
N ALA A 731 -16.55 -42.79 -9.44
CA ALA A 731 -15.35 -43.29 -8.78
C ALA A 731 -14.87 -44.57 -9.49
N SER A 732 -13.62 -44.60 -9.95
CA SER A 732 -13.03 -45.81 -10.51
C SER A 732 -12.81 -46.86 -9.42
N GLU A 733 -13.44 -48.01 -9.56
CA GLU A 733 -13.15 -49.19 -8.73
C GLU A 733 -11.78 -49.73 -9.13
N ASN A 734 -10.77 -49.43 -8.32
CA ASN A 734 -9.40 -49.87 -8.54
C ASN A 734 -9.11 -51.11 -7.68
N ALA A 735 -8.45 -52.12 -8.26
CA ALA A 735 -8.02 -53.30 -7.51
C ALA A 735 -6.95 -52.91 -6.48
N ILE A 736 -7.18 -53.25 -5.21
CA ILE A 736 -6.30 -52.92 -4.07
C ILE A 736 -5.37 -54.11 -3.72
N ASP A 737 -5.75 -55.35 -4.07
CA ASP A 737 -4.89 -56.53 -3.95
C ASP A 737 -5.22 -57.58 -5.04
N ASP A 738 -4.31 -58.54 -5.28
CA ASP A 738 -4.51 -59.69 -6.17
C ASP A 738 -3.60 -60.90 -5.83
N ASP A 739 -3.95 -62.09 -6.33
CA ASP A 739 -3.24 -63.35 -6.01
C ASP A 739 -2.12 -63.71 -7.02
N PHE A 740 -1.79 -62.81 -7.95
CA PHE A 740 -0.90 -63.12 -9.10
C PHE A 740 0.49 -63.62 -8.68
N ASP A 741 1.02 -63.10 -7.57
CA ASP A 741 2.38 -63.41 -7.09
C ASP A 741 2.43 -64.51 -6.02
N GLU A 742 1.29 -65.12 -5.69
CA GLU A 742 1.18 -66.12 -4.61
C GLU A 742 1.64 -67.54 -5.01
N PHE A 743 1.97 -67.76 -6.28
CA PHE A 743 2.37 -69.08 -6.77
C PHE A 743 3.77 -69.50 -6.25
N VAL A 744 3.81 -70.61 -5.50
CA VAL A 744 5.02 -71.34 -5.12
C VAL A 744 5.13 -72.57 -6.03
N PRO A 745 6.26 -72.85 -6.70
CA PRO A 745 6.41 -74.09 -7.45
C PRO A 745 6.27 -75.29 -6.52
N GLU A 746 5.51 -76.31 -6.93
CA GLU A 746 5.51 -77.61 -6.23
C GLU A 746 6.96 -78.16 -6.21
N PRO A 747 7.46 -78.66 -5.08
CA PRO A 747 8.74 -79.35 -5.06
C PRO A 747 8.69 -80.50 -6.08
N PRO A 748 9.76 -80.75 -6.85
CA PRO A 748 9.74 -81.81 -7.85
C PRO A 748 9.31 -83.11 -7.19
N LYS A 749 8.24 -83.73 -7.72
CA LYS A 749 7.86 -85.08 -7.31
C LYS A 749 9.08 -85.98 -7.50
N PRO A 750 9.48 -86.76 -6.49
CA PRO A 750 10.63 -87.64 -6.63
C PRO A 750 10.39 -88.52 -7.86
N VAL A 751 11.38 -88.58 -8.74
CA VAL A 751 11.39 -89.53 -9.85
C VAL A 751 11.23 -90.91 -9.22
N VAL A 752 10.07 -91.53 -9.46
CA VAL A 752 9.83 -92.91 -9.08
C VAL A 752 10.76 -93.76 -9.94
N GLN A 753 11.97 -94.01 -9.45
CA GLN A 753 12.75 -95.15 -9.91
C GLN A 753 11.95 -96.40 -9.58
N ALA A 754 11.72 -97.21 -10.61
CA ALA A 754 11.05 -98.49 -10.49
C ALA A 754 11.70 -99.33 -9.38
N SER A 755 10.82 -99.96 -8.60
CA SER A 755 11.10 -100.82 -7.47
C SER A 755 12.12 -101.92 -7.76
N ALA A 756 13.16 -101.97 -6.92
CA ALA A 756 13.89 -103.18 -6.58
C ALA A 756 13.99 -103.29 -5.03
N PRO A 757 13.97 -104.50 -4.45
CA PRO A 757 13.47 -104.70 -3.09
C PRO A 757 14.51 -104.43 -2.00
N ALA A 758 14.00 -103.89 -0.89
CA ALA A 758 14.46 -104.01 0.49
C ALA A 758 15.97 -104.08 0.78
N SER A 759 16.52 -102.97 1.28
CA SER A 759 17.63 -103.01 2.22
C SER A 759 17.42 -101.97 3.32
N SER A 760 17.34 -102.49 4.54
CA SER A 760 17.33 -101.80 5.84
C SER A 760 18.26 -100.59 5.90
N PHE A 761 17.72 -99.45 6.32
CA PHE A 761 18.49 -98.28 6.73
C PHE A 761 19.40 -98.66 7.91
N VAL A 762 20.71 -98.64 7.68
CA VAL A 762 21.72 -98.70 8.73
C VAL A 762 21.93 -97.26 9.23
N LEU A 763 21.62 -97.02 10.51
CA LEU A 763 21.98 -95.78 11.20
C LEU A 763 23.52 -95.66 11.28
N PRO A 764 24.12 -94.49 11.01
CA PRO A 764 25.55 -94.27 11.22
C PRO A 764 25.93 -94.51 12.68
N GLY A 765 26.94 -95.36 12.95
CA GLY A 765 27.36 -95.74 14.30
C GLY A 765 27.72 -94.55 15.21
N GLU A 766 28.21 -93.45 14.64
CA GLU A 766 28.49 -92.20 15.36
C GLU A 766 27.24 -91.53 15.95
N LEU A 767 26.08 -91.67 15.31
CA LEU A 767 24.83 -91.08 15.82
C LEU A 767 24.31 -91.88 17.01
N THR A 768 24.45 -93.21 16.95
CA THR A 768 24.06 -94.13 18.02
C THR A 768 24.95 -93.98 19.26
N GLU A 769 26.27 -93.77 19.08
CA GLU A 769 27.21 -93.49 20.17
C GLU A 769 26.99 -92.11 20.81
N ARG A 770 26.68 -91.07 20.01
CA ARG A 770 26.35 -89.75 20.57
C ARG A 770 25.03 -89.73 21.31
N LEU A 771 24.01 -90.45 20.82
CA LEU A 771 22.71 -90.57 21.49
C LEU A 771 22.83 -91.38 22.80
N THR A 772 23.58 -92.48 22.81
CA THR A 772 23.84 -93.24 24.05
C THR A 772 24.71 -92.48 25.05
N SER A 773 25.66 -91.65 24.60
CA SER A 773 26.44 -90.76 25.48
C SER A 773 25.56 -89.66 26.12
N ILE A 774 24.63 -89.08 25.35
CA ILE A 774 23.69 -88.08 25.85
C ILE A 774 22.71 -88.70 26.86
N ASP A 775 22.16 -89.89 26.57
CA ASP A 775 21.28 -90.61 27.49
C ASP A 775 21.98 -91.02 28.79
N GLN A 776 23.24 -91.46 28.73
CA GLN A 776 24.02 -91.77 29.94
C GLN A 776 24.34 -90.52 30.77
N ASN A 777 24.60 -89.38 30.14
CA ASN A 777 24.83 -88.12 30.85
C ASN A 777 23.54 -87.57 31.47
N LEU A 778 22.41 -87.67 30.77
CA LEU A 778 21.10 -87.29 31.31
C LEU A 778 20.67 -88.19 32.48
N ALA A 779 20.91 -89.50 32.40
CA ALA A 779 20.66 -90.43 33.50
C ALA A 779 21.54 -90.14 34.73
N ARG A 780 22.81 -89.76 34.55
CA ARG A 780 23.68 -89.33 35.66
C ARG A 780 23.23 -88.02 36.29
N ILE A 781 22.78 -87.06 35.48
CA ILE A 781 22.26 -85.77 35.97
C ILE A 781 20.95 -85.98 36.75
N ALA A 782 20.05 -86.85 36.25
CA ALA A 782 18.81 -87.22 36.94
C ALA A 782 19.10 -87.92 38.29
N ALA A 783 19.99 -88.90 38.31
CA ALA A 783 20.38 -89.59 39.55
C ALA A 783 21.08 -88.66 40.56
N ALA A 784 21.90 -87.72 40.08
CA ALA A 784 22.54 -86.71 40.94
C ALA A 784 21.53 -85.71 41.52
N LEU A 785 20.52 -85.31 40.74
CA LEU A 785 19.40 -84.47 41.19
C LEU A 785 18.52 -85.20 42.21
N GLU A 786 18.19 -86.47 41.98
CA GLU A 786 17.44 -87.29 42.96
C GLU A 786 18.22 -87.46 44.27
N LEU A 787 19.53 -87.66 44.22
CA LEU A 787 20.40 -87.69 45.42
C LEU A 787 20.49 -86.33 46.14
N LEU A 788 20.45 -85.21 45.42
CA LEU A 788 20.45 -83.87 45.98
C LEU A 788 19.12 -83.53 46.67
N VAL A 789 18.01 -83.94 46.06
CA VAL A 789 16.65 -83.79 46.61
C VAL A 789 16.45 -84.70 47.82
N ALA A 790 16.95 -85.95 47.78
CA ALA A 790 16.90 -86.86 48.92
C ALA A 790 17.75 -86.40 50.12
N LYS A 791 18.78 -85.56 49.90
CA LYS A 791 19.65 -85.01 50.96
C LYS A 791 19.16 -83.68 51.54
N GLN A 792 18.22 -83.01 50.87
CA GLN A 792 17.56 -81.79 51.36
C GLN A 792 16.17 -82.04 52.00
N MET A 793 15.64 -83.26 51.91
CA MET A 793 14.32 -83.64 52.46
C MET A 793 14.34 -84.95 53.25
N GLY A 794 15.27 -85.08 54.20
CA GLY A 794 15.21 -86.05 55.30
C GLY A 794 15.41 -85.33 56.64
N PRO A 795 14.77 -85.79 57.74
CA PRO A 795 14.75 -85.11 59.04
C PRO A 795 16.12 -84.94 59.70
#